data_AF-A0A9R0A2V2-F1
#
_entry.id   AF-A0A9R0A2V2-F1
#
_cell.length_a   1.000
_cell.length_b   1.000
_cell.length_c   1.000
_cell.angle_alpha   90.00
_cell.angle_beta   90.00
_cell.angle_gamma   90.00
#
_symmetry.space_group_name_H-M   'P 1'
#
loop_
_entity.id
_entity.type
_entity.pdbx_description
1 polymer ?
#
loop_
_entity_poly.entity_id
_entity_poly.type
_entity_poly.pdbx_seq_one_letter_code
_entity_poly.pdbx_strand_id
1 'polypeptide(L)'
;MNTSKVERLKPLAEYWATWRRLPDISQWVLRTVRHGYTIQFWKGPPPFSKVLPTTVCPGEASILSQEIVSLLEKGAVEEVPPTQIVLLCPKKDGGLCPILDLRCLNLALRVSKFKMLTVKSILTQIQSEDWFVTIVLKDAYFHIQIVKRHRKFLRFAFEGKAYQFCALPFGLALAPRMFTKCMDAVLDPLVTLNYLDDWLILAQSQDQALSHRDLLLDHLRSLGLLTNLQKSVLLPCQQTTFLGVDLDLCMMQARLSPARVQSIQACLSQFKAGHLVHVGLCLRLLGLMAAVSPVVQLGLLHMRPFQWWAKSQNLSPCCHPLCRITVTRKGFRALSPWVRPQFLQKGVQLGTLCLCKTITTDASLMGWGWSGRLNSGKDLLSRQSLEEGEWRLHPQVVDLIWQKFGRAEVDLFASSMTTHCPLWFSLSPSSPLDLDTLAHEWPRTNLYAFPPVRLLPVILFRVRSDRVERSETRSIHTGSGHDLASSTGIMEVMGVAPEQSTLMCSGLSAEITNTIINSRAPSTRCLYAFKWKLFASWCRQRSLDPFYCPIGSVLEFLQSRFSEGVTPATLKVYVAAISAEHALVGGVSVGRHPLVSCFMQGSRWLRPFNLPARVPSWDLSIVLEDLKGHSFKPLESVSEKLLTLKMVLLVALSSLKRVADLQALSISPSCMDFAPGLVKVFLRPRPDYVPNVTSNPFHFQQLVLEAFSPANAGSDRLSLSSKGS
;
A
#
# COMPACT_ATOMS: atom_id res chain seq x y z
N MET A 1 -49.35 6.76 -31.07
CA MET A 1 -48.03 6.09 -31.15
C MET A 1 -46.97 7.18 -31.23
N ASN A 2 -45.98 7.21 -30.33
CA ASN A 2 -44.97 8.26 -30.33
C ASN A 2 -43.60 7.66 -30.70
N THR A 3 -43.21 7.78 -31.97
CA THR A 3 -41.96 7.21 -32.49
C THR A 3 -40.77 8.04 -32.02
N SER A 4 -40.21 7.67 -30.86
CA SER A 4 -38.95 8.22 -30.38
C SER A 4 -37.83 7.86 -31.36
N LYS A 5 -37.48 8.80 -32.26
CA LYS A 5 -36.32 8.65 -33.14
C LYS A 5 -35.10 8.34 -32.28
N VAL A 6 -34.41 7.24 -32.58
CA VAL A 6 -33.18 6.88 -31.88
C VAL A 6 -32.12 7.90 -32.27
N GLU A 7 -31.84 8.84 -31.38
CA GLU A 7 -30.78 9.83 -31.58
C GLU A 7 -29.43 9.13 -31.73
N ARG A 8 -28.86 9.24 -32.93
CA ARG A 8 -27.53 8.73 -33.27
C ARG A 8 -26.48 9.37 -32.36
N LEU A 9 -25.59 8.57 -31.79
CA LEU A 9 -24.55 9.08 -30.91
C LEU A 9 -23.55 9.92 -31.71
N LYS A 10 -23.58 11.23 -31.46
CA LYS A 10 -22.56 12.15 -31.94
C LYS A 10 -21.21 11.79 -31.29
N PRO A 11 -20.12 11.63 -32.07
CA PRO A 11 -18.80 11.45 -31.50
C PRO A 11 -18.42 12.62 -30.58
N LEU A 12 -17.79 12.33 -29.43
CA LEU A 12 -17.24 13.36 -28.54
C LEU A 12 -16.23 14.29 -29.25
N ALA A 13 -15.70 13.87 -30.40
CA ALA A 13 -14.89 14.69 -31.30
C ALA A 13 -15.62 15.93 -31.86
N GLU A 14 -16.96 15.93 -31.99
CA GLU A 14 -17.74 17.13 -32.32
C GLU A 14 -17.64 18.18 -31.20
N TYR A 15 -17.68 17.72 -29.94
CA TYR A 15 -17.62 18.54 -28.73
C TYR A 15 -16.17 18.87 -28.29
N TRP A 16 -15.17 18.52 -29.12
CA TRP A 16 -13.74 18.73 -28.87
C TRP A 16 -13.40 20.17 -28.42
N ALA A 17 -14.10 21.17 -28.95
CA ALA A 17 -13.90 22.57 -28.59
C ALA A 17 -14.29 22.89 -27.13
N THR A 18 -15.27 22.18 -26.56
CA THR A 18 -15.63 22.24 -25.14
C THR A 18 -14.66 21.42 -24.30
N TRP A 19 -14.39 20.16 -24.69
CA TRP A 19 -13.46 19.28 -23.98
C TRP A 19 -12.05 19.88 -23.83
N ARG A 20 -11.58 20.68 -24.79
CA ARG A 20 -10.29 21.39 -24.71
C ARG A 20 -10.24 22.50 -23.63
N ARG A 21 -11.39 22.98 -23.15
CA ARG A 21 -11.50 24.07 -22.16
C ARG A 21 -11.61 23.57 -20.70
N LEU A 22 -11.73 22.26 -20.49
CA LEU A 22 -11.82 21.66 -19.15
C LEU A 22 -10.50 21.88 -18.37
N PRO A 23 -10.56 22.15 -17.06
CA PRO A 23 -9.36 22.26 -16.22
C PRO A 23 -8.59 20.93 -16.18
N ASP A 24 -7.27 21.02 -16.05
CA ASP A 24 -6.29 19.91 -15.89
C ASP A 24 -6.46 18.66 -16.79
N ILE A 25 -7.19 18.79 -17.89
CA ILE A 25 -7.49 17.67 -18.78
C ILE A 25 -6.23 17.16 -19.50
N SER A 26 -5.85 15.93 -19.17
CA SER A 26 -4.61 15.35 -19.71
C SER A 26 -4.63 15.27 -21.24
N GLN A 27 -3.48 15.56 -21.86
CA GLN A 27 -3.25 15.44 -23.31
C GLN A 27 -3.62 14.07 -23.90
N TRP A 28 -3.66 13.02 -23.08
CA TRP A 28 -4.05 11.67 -23.49
C TRP A 28 -5.58 11.49 -23.56
N VAL A 29 -6.36 12.07 -22.63
CA VAL A 29 -7.83 12.12 -22.75
C VAL A 29 -8.21 12.96 -23.96
N LEU A 30 -7.61 14.15 -24.09
CA LEU A 30 -7.82 15.03 -25.25
C LEU A 30 -7.59 14.32 -26.59
N ARG A 31 -6.45 13.64 -26.78
CA ARG A 31 -6.18 12.87 -28.02
C ARG A 31 -7.18 11.73 -28.24
N THR A 32 -7.65 11.10 -27.16
CA THR A 32 -8.65 10.02 -27.20
C THR A 32 -10.02 10.54 -27.64
N VAL A 33 -10.45 11.71 -27.13
CA VAL A 33 -11.70 12.38 -27.54
C VAL A 33 -11.65 12.80 -29.00
N ARG A 34 -10.56 13.47 -29.43
CA ARG A 34 -10.46 14.03 -30.79
C ARG A 34 -10.31 12.97 -31.88
N HIS A 35 -9.57 11.89 -31.64
CA HIS A 35 -9.17 10.93 -32.68
C HIS A 35 -9.70 9.51 -32.46
N GLY A 36 -10.32 9.25 -31.31
CA GLY A 36 -10.67 7.90 -30.85
C GLY A 36 -9.54 7.19 -30.12
N TYR A 37 -9.89 6.14 -29.37
CA TYR A 37 -8.95 5.36 -28.59
C TYR A 37 -8.11 4.39 -29.44
N THR A 38 -6.80 4.38 -29.21
CA THR A 38 -5.86 3.40 -29.76
C THR A 38 -5.70 2.23 -28.77
N ILE A 39 -6.32 1.08 -29.07
CA ILE A 39 -6.20 -0.17 -28.29
C ILE A 39 -4.73 -0.50 -28.00
N GLN A 40 -4.40 -0.72 -26.72
CA GLN A 40 -3.03 -0.94 -26.24
C GLN A 40 -2.71 -2.43 -26.10
N PHE A 41 -1.76 -2.92 -26.90
CA PHE A 41 -1.26 -4.31 -26.87
C PHE A 41 0.09 -4.40 -26.13
N TRP A 42 0.45 -5.58 -25.62
CA TRP A 42 1.74 -5.81 -24.93
C TRP A 42 2.79 -6.60 -25.74
N LYS A 43 2.38 -7.33 -26.78
CA LYS A 43 3.25 -8.08 -27.71
C LYS A 43 2.90 -7.86 -29.19
N GLY A 44 2.20 -6.77 -29.49
CA GLY A 44 1.50 -6.56 -30.76
C GLY A 44 0.08 -7.16 -30.76
N PRO A 45 -0.73 -6.90 -31.79
CA PRO A 45 -2.03 -7.54 -31.94
C PRO A 45 -1.87 -9.05 -32.18
N PRO A 46 -2.76 -9.90 -31.64
CA PRO A 46 -2.66 -11.34 -31.85
C PRO A 46 -2.94 -11.70 -33.32
N PRO A 47 -2.35 -12.77 -33.86
CA PRO A 47 -2.67 -13.24 -35.21
C PRO A 47 -4.06 -13.86 -35.23
N PHE A 48 -5.02 -13.19 -35.85
CA PHE A 48 -6.38 -13.69 -36.04
C PHE A 48 -6.46 -14.45 -37.37
N SER A 49 -6.42 -15.78 -37.32
CA SER A 49 -6.36 -16.65 -38.51
C SER A 49 -7.61 -17.51 -38.74
N LYS A 50 -8.61 -17.45 -37.86
CA LYS A 50 -9.87 -18.21 -37.99
C LYS A 50 -11.07 -17.35 -37.59
N VAL A 51 -12.18 -17.53 -38.32
CA VAL A 51 -13.53 -17.17 -37.86
C VAL A 51 -13.97 -18.20 -36.83
N LEU A 52 -14.59 -17.75 -35.74
CA LEU A 52 -15.30 -18.62 -34.80
C LEU A 52 -16.81 -18.52 -35.09
N PRO A 53 -17.42 -19.48 -35.80
CA PRO A 53 -18.86 -19.51 -35.98
C PRO A 53 -19.54 -19.85 -34.65
N THR A 54 -20.71 -19.27 -34.42
CA THR A 54 -21.49 -19.48 -33.21
C THR A 54 -22.93 -19.78 -33.57
N THR A 55 -23.42 -20.92 -33.11
CA THR A 55 -24.84 -21.27 -33.16
C THR A 55 -25.58 -20.47 -32.09
N VAL A 56 -26.62 -19.75 -32.50
CA VAL A 56 -27.53 -19.00 -31.63
C VAL A 56 -28.88 -19.70 -31.65
N CYS A 57 -29.60 -19.77 -30.53
CA CYS A 57 -30.95 -20.33 -30.51
C CYS A 57 -31.92 -19.41 -31.29
N PRO A 58 -32.92 -19.92 -32.05
CA PRO A 58 -33.78 -19.08 -32.89
C PRO A 58 -34.46 -17.90 -32.17
N GLY A 59 -34.90 -18.09 -30.91
CA GLY A 59 -35.46 -17.01 -30.09
C GLY A 59 -34.44 -15.95 -29.65
N GLU A 60 -33.17 -16.33 -29.48
CA GLU A 60 -32.09 -15.38 -29.16
C GLU A 60 -31.67 -14.59 -30.40
N ALA A 61 -31.71 -15.20 -31.60
CA ALA A 61 -31.31 -14.56 -32.85
C ALA A 61 -32.16 -13.32 -33.20
N SER A 62 -33.48 -13.39 -33.01
CA SER A 62 -34.38 -12.24 -33.18
C SER A 62 -33.98 -11.04 -32.30
N ILE A 63 -33.57 -11.32 -31.05
CA ILE A 63 -33.20 -10.29 -30.07
C ILE A 63 -31.80 -9.71 -30.36
N LEU A 64 -30.87 -10.55 -30.83
CA LEU A 64 -29.57 -10.08 -31.35
C LEU A 64 -29.76 -9.19 -32.59
N SER A 65 -30.70 -9.53 -33.48
CA SER A 65 -31.03 -8.73 -34.68
C SER A 65 -31.51 -7.33 -34.28
N GLN A 66 -32.46 -7.25 -33.34
CA GLN A 66 -32.99 -5.98 -32.82
C GLN A 66 -31.89 -5.11 -32.18
N GLU A 67 -31.00 -5.69 -31.36
CA GLU A 67 -29.93 -4.89 -30.74
C GLU A 67 -28.79 -4.55 -31.73
N ILE A 68 -28.56 -5.34 -32.79
CA ILE A 68 -27.65 -4.95 -33.88
C ILE A 68 -28.22 -3.75 -34.65
N VAL A 69 -29.53 -3.69 -34.91
CA VAL A 69 -30.18 -2.51 -35.48
C VAL A 69 -30.01 -1.29 -34.57
N SER A 70 -30.30 -1.43 -33.27
CA SER A 70 -30.06 -0.39 -32.25
C SER A 70 -28.60 0.11 -32.24
N LEU A 71 -27.60 -0.78 -32.36
CA LEU A 71 -26.19 -0.42 -32.43
C LEU A 71 -25.78 0.28 -33.74
N LEU A 72 -26.44 -0.04 -34.87
CA LEU A 72 -26.26 0.62 -36.16
C LEU A 72 -26.89 2.02 -36.15
N GLU A 73 -28.12 2.16 -35.66
CA GLU A 73 -28.83 3.45 -35.49
C GLU A 73 -28.04 4.41 -34.59
N LYS A 74 -27.54 3.91 -33.46
CA LYS A 74 -26.64 4.67 -32.56
C LYS A 74 -25.30 5.03 -33.22
N GLY A 75 -24.89 4.35 -34.29
CA GLY A 75 -23.55 4.49 -34.89
C GLY A 75 -22.41 3.89 -34.04
N ALA A 76 -22.75 3.02 -33.09
CA ALA A 76 -21.78 2.28 -32.28
C ALA A 76 -21.10 1.15 -33.08
N VAL A 77 -21.75 0.69 -34.14
CA VAL A 77 -21.31 -0.36 -35.07
C VAL A 77 -21.44 0.16 -36.53
N GLU A 78 -20.60 -0.34 -37.43
CA GLU A 78 -20.73 -0.16 -38.89
C GLU A 78 -20.69 -1.53 -39.60
N GLU A 79 -21.55 -1.74 -40.61
CA GLU A 79 -21.48 -2.92 -41.51
C GLU A 79 -20.26 -2.80 -42.43
N VAL A 80 -19.59 -3.92 -42.71
CA VAL A 80 -18.37 -3.99 -43.52
C VAL A 80 -18.39 -5.19 -44.46
N PRO A 81 -17.66 -5.15 -45.60
CA PRO A 81 -17.47 -6.32 -46.45
C PRO A 81 -16.91 -7.51 -45.65
N PRO A 82 -17.27 -8.76 -45.98
CA PRO A 82 -16.90 -9.98 -45.23
C PRO A 82 -15.40 -10.36 -45.28
N THR A 83 -14.53 -9.42 -45.63
CA THR A 83 -13.08 -9.59 -45.71
C THR A 83 -12.42 -9.59 -44.34
N GLN A 84 -12.18 -10.81 -43.83
CA GLN A 84 -11.36 -11.19 -42.66
C GLN A 84 -11.91 -10.87 -41.25
N ILE A 85 -11.92 -11.96 -40.46
CA ILE A 85 -11.91 -12.05 -38.99
C ILE A 85 -13.25 -11.66 -38.33
N VAL A 86 -13.81 -12.63 -37.61
CA VAL A 86 -15.08 -12.54 -36.88
C VAL A 86 -14.91 -13.26 -35.54
N LEU A 87 -15.26 -12.57 -34.46
CA LEU A 87 -15.45 -13.17 -33.14
C LEU A 87 -16.91 -12.98 -32.71
N LEU A 88 -17.61 -14.06 -32.41
CA LEU A 88 -18.89 -14.04 -31.70
C LEU A 88 -19.04 -15.36 -30.92
N CYS A 89 -19.52 -15.29 -29.68
CA CYS A 89 -19.94 -16.42 -28.85
C CYS A 89 -21.06 -15.98 -27.89
N PRO A 90 -22.02 -16.84 -27.52
CA PRO A 90 -23.13 -16.45 -26.65
C PRO A 90 -22.70 -16.36 -25.19
N LYS A 91 -23.44 -15.57 -24.41
CA LYS A 91 -23.26 -15.45 -22.95
C LYS A 91 -24.06 -16.56 -22.25
N LYS A 92 -23.46 -17.23 -21.25
CA LYS A 92 -24.07 -18.40 -20.57
C LYS A 92 -25.07 -18.10 -19.44
N ASP A 93 -25.38 -16.83 -19.16
CA ASP A 93 -26.24 -16.42 -18.03
C ASP A 93 -27.32 -15.43 -18.48
N GLY A 94 -28.48 -15.95 -18.91
CA GLY A 94 -29.86 -15.43 -18.73
C GLY A 94 -30.23 -13.97 -19.05
N GLY A 95 -29.32 -13.12 -19.51
CA GLY A 95 -29.53 -11.68 -19.72
C GLY A 95 -29.06 -11.24 -21.09
N LEU A 96 -30.01 -10.77 -21.90
CA LEU A 96 -29.88 -10.50 -23.32
C LEU A 96 -29.17 -9.16 -23.57
N CYS A 97 -27.84 -9.20 -23.68
CA CYS A 97 -27.03 -8.13 -24.24
C CYS A 97 -25.93 -8.75 -25.13
N PRO A 98 -25.71 -8.28 -26.38
CA PRO A 98 -24.64 -8.77 -27.26
C PRO A 98 -23.27 -8.29 -26.78
N ILE A 99 -22.73 -8.96 -25.76
CA ILE A 99 -21.37 -8.73 -25.28
C ILE A 99 -20.42 -9.50 -26.21
N LEU A 100 -19.60 -8.76 -26.94
CA LEU A 100 -18.58 -9.32 -27.83
C LEU A 100 -17.57 -10.16 -27.02
N ASP A 101 -17.38 -11.43 -27.40
CA ASP A 101 -16.45 -12.32 -26.68
C ASP A 101 -14.99 -11.99 -27.00
N LEU A 102 -14.49 -10.99 -26.29
CA LEU A 102 -13.13 -10.50 -26.40
C LEU A 102 -12.15 -11.24 -25.49
N ARG A 103 -12.47 -12.43 -24.95
CA ARG A 103 -11.56 -13.19 -24.06
C ARG A 103 -10.18 -13.40 -24.69
N CYS A 104 -10.13 -13.83 -25.96
CA CYS A 104 -8.87 -14.02 -26.68
C CYS A 104 -8.13 -12.71 -26.96
N LEU A 105 -8.84 -11.63 -27.34
CA LEU A 105 -8.24 -10.31 -27.51
C LEU A 105 -7.65 -9.80 -26.20
N ASN A 106 -8.39 -9.90 -25.10
CA ASN A 106 -8.05 -9.37 -23.78
C ASN A 106 -6.73 -9.93 -23.23
N LEU A 107 -6.34 -11.15 -23.60
CA LEU A 107 -5.03 -11.74 -23.26
C LEU A 107 -3.85 -11.03 -23.94
N ALA A 108 -4.06 -10.36 -25.09
CA ALA A 108 -3.04 -9.59 -25.81
C ALA A 108 -3.00 -8.10 -25.40
N LEU A 109 -3.90 -7.63 -24.54
CA LEU A 109 -4.02 -6.24 -24.13
C LEU A 109 -3.12 -5.87 -22.94
N ARG A 110 -2.61 -4.64 -22.91
CA ARG A 110 -1.84 -4.07 -21.79
C ARG A 110 -2.77 -3.59 -20.67
N VAL A 111 -3.53 -4.50 -20.08
CA VAL A 111 -4.45 -4.19 -18.97
C VAL A 111 -3.65 -3.66 -17.78
N SER A 112 -3.99 -2.45 -17.34
CA SER A 112 -3.30 -1.72 -16.27
C SER A 112 -4.24 -1.50 -15.11
N LYS A 113 -3.75 -1.65 -13.87
CA LYS A 113 -4.53 -1.37 -12.65
C LYS A 113 -4.92 0.11 -12.60
N PHE A 114 -6.12 0.41 -12.13
CA PHE A 114 -6.66 1.76 -11.91
C PHE A 114 -7.57 1.74 -10.67
N LYS A 115 -7.95 2.91 -10.15
CA LYS A 115 -8.94 3.04 -9.08
C LYS A 115 -10.32 3.26 -9.72
N MET A 116 -11.36 2.77 -9.05
CA MET A 116 -12.77 3.11 -9.29
C MET A 116 -13.38 3.48 -7.93
N LEU A 117 -14.51 4.19 -7.94
CA LEU A 117 -15.33 4.36 -6.74
C LEU A 117 -15.67 3.00 -6.12
N THR A 118 -15.68 2.94 -4.79
CA THR A 118 -16.03 1.74 -4.02
C THR A 118 -17.19 2.02 -3.10
N VAL A 119 -17.96 0.98 -2.76
CA VAL A 119 -19.01 1.07 -1.73
C VAL A 119 -18.45 1.66 -0.43
N LYS A 120 -17.26 1.23 0.02
CA LYS A 120 -16.64 1.80 1.24
C LYS A 120 -16.39 3.31 1.13
N SER A 121 -15.92 3.81 -0.02
CA SER A 121 -15.69 5.25 -0.21
C SER A 121 -16.99 6.04 -0.31
N ILE A 122 -18.09 5.46 -0.77
CA ILE A 122 -19.42 6.09 -0.73
C ILE A 122 -19.87 6.24 0.73
N LEU A 123 -19.88 5.14 1.49
CA LEU A 123 -20.30 5.10 2.90
C LEU A 123 -19.49 6.00 3.85
N THR A 124 -18.30 6.46 3.43
CA THR A 124 -17.41 7.33 4.22
C THR A 124 -17.43 8.79 3.80
N GLN A 125 -18.11 9.14 2.70
CA GLN A 125 -18.31 10.52 2.25
C GLN A 125 -19.72 11.04 2.58
N ILE A 126 -20.70 10.14 2.69
CA ILE A 126 -22.07 10.45 3.11
C ILE A 126 -22.09 11.00 4.54
N GLN A 127 -22.76 12.14 4.71
CA GLN A 127 -22.97 12.84 5.98
C GLN A 127 -24.45 12.74 6.43
N SER A 128 -24.76 13.27 7.61
CA SER A 128 -26.14 13.61 7.97
C SER A 128 -26.67 14.74 7.08
N GLU A 129 -27.99 14.82 6.92
CA GLU A 129 -28.69 15.83 6.10
C GLU A 129 -28.29 15.91 4.61
N ASP A 130 -27.53 14.94 4.10
CA ASP A 130 -27.25 14.81 2.67
C ASP A 130 -28.54 14.57 1.85
N TRP A 131 -28.54 15.05 0.62
CA TRP A 131 -29.56 14.82 -0.39
C TRP A 131 -28.92 14.17 -1.62
N PHE A 132 -29.51 13.05 -2.04
CA PHE A 132 -29.05 12.27 -3.19
C PHE A 132 -29.77 12.70 -4.47
N VAL A 133 -29.01 12.83 -5.56
CA VAL A 133 -29.54 12.82 -6.94
C VAL A 133 -28.73 11.81 -7.74
N THR A 134 -29.38 10.89 -8.45
CA THR A 134 -28.69 9.91 -9.30
C THR A 134 -28.87 10.24 -10.78
N ILE A 135 -27.76 10.24 -11.52
CA ILE A 135 -27.71 10.48 -12.96
C ILE A 135 -27.05 9.26 -13.61
N VAL A 136 -27.73 8.66 -14.57
CA VAL A 136 -27.23 7.49 -15.31
C VAL A 136 -26.92 7.91 -16.73
N LEU A 137 -25.70 7.68 -17.21
CA LEU A 137 -25.32 8.00 -18.59
C LEU A 137 -25.97 7.00 -19.57
N LYS A 138 -26.58 7.53 -20.64
CA LYS A 138 -27.15 6.74 -21.74
C LYS A 138 -26.02 6.20 -22.62
N ASP A 139 -26.08 4.94 -23.03
CA ASP A 139 -25.13 4.29 -23.96
C ASP A 139 -23.63 4.28 -23.56
N ALA A 140 -23.28 4.83 -22.38
CA ALA A 140 -22.03 4.67 -21.65
C ALA A 140 -20.76 4.66 -22.55
N TYR A 141 -20.10 3.51 -22.69
CA TYR A 141 -18.85 3.33 -23.44
C TYR A 141 -18.92 3.80 -24.89
N PHE A 142 -20.10 3.80 -25.53
CA PHE A 142 -20.23 4.10 -26.97
C PHE A 142 -19.95 5.56 -27.34
N HIS A 143 -19.92 6.49 -26.38
CA HIS A 143 -19.41 7.85 -26.60
C HIS A 143 -17.93 7.86 -27.02
N ILE A 144 -17.12 6.93 -26.52
CA ILE A 144 -15.66 6.88 -26.79
C ILE A 144 -15.40 6.04 -28.04
N GLN A 145 -15.17 6.75 -29.16
CA GLN A 145 -14.80 6.16 -30.45
C GLN A 145 -13.47 5.38 -30.39
N ILE A 146 -13.29 4.42 -31.31
CA ILE A 146 -12.05 3.67 -31.58
C ILE A 146 -11.44 4.17 -32.89
N VAL A 147 -10.12 4.40 -32.92
CA VAL A 147 -9.43 4.84 -34.16
C VAL A 147 -9.66 3.82 -35.27
N LYS A 148 -10.08 4.27 -36.47
CA LYS A 148 -10.44 3.42 -37.63
C LYS A 148 -9.51 2.21 -37.83
N ARG A 149 -8.18 2.41 -37.81
CA ARG A 149 -7.16 1.35 -37.96
C ARG A 149 -7.23 0.19 -36.96
N HIS A 150 -7.87 0.36 -35.80
CA HIS A 150 -8.01 -0.65 -34.74
C HIS A 150 -9.43 -1.25 -34.66
N ARG A 151 -10.43 -0.69 -35.35
CA ARG A 151 -11.82 -1.23 -35.38
C ARG A 151 -11.87 -2.67 -35.88
N LYS A 152 -10.96 -3.05 -36.79
CA LYS A 152 -10.79 -4.43 -37.29
C LYS A 152 -10.51 -5.49 -36.22
N PHE A 153 -10.07 -5.11 -35.02
CA PHE A 153 -9.86 -6.03 -33.89
C PHE A 153 -11.15 -6.25 -33.06
N LEU A 154 -12.23 -5.56 -33.40
CA LEU A 154 -13.54 -5.58 -32.74
C LEU A 154 -14.64 -5.96 -33.74
N ARG A 155 -14.31 -6.91 -34.64
CA ARG A 155 -15.18 -7.41 -35.70
C ARG A 155 -15.98 -8.63 -35.26
N PHE A 156 -17.21 -8.69 -35.73
CA PHE A 156 -18.13 -9.82 -35.58
C PHE A 156 -18.92 -10.01 -36.88
N ALA A 157 -19.63 -11.13 -37.01
CA ALA A 157 -20.58 -11.35 -38.10
C ALA A 157 -21.78 -12.12 -37.60
N PHE A 158 -22.94 -11.78 -38.14
CA PHE A 158 -24.25 -12.28 -37.73
C PHE A 158 -25.10 -12.40 -39.00
N GLU A 159 -25.77 -13.53 -39.18
CA GLU A 159 -26.61 -13.83 -40.36
C GLU A 159 -25.91 -13.55 -41.71
N GLY A 160 -24.63 -13.95 -41.81
CA GLY A 160 -23.80 -13.79 -43.01
C GLY A 160 -23.22 -12.39 -43.23
N LYS A 161 -23.74 -11.34 -42.57
CA LYS A 161 -23.22 -9.96 -42.62
C LYS A 161 -22.09 -9.75 -41.61
N ALA A 162 -21.06 -9.01 -42.01
CA ALA A 162 -19.94 -8.64 -41.14
C ALA A 162 -20.05 -7.20 -40.63
N TYR A 163 -19.64 -6.99 -39.38
CA TYR A 163 -19.82 -5.74 -38.63
C TYR A 163 -18.55 -5.43 -37.83
N GLN A 164 -18.29 -4.15 -37.55
CA GLN A 164 -17.22 -3.76 -36.62
C GLN A 164 -17.64 -2.63 -35.68
N PHE A 165 -17.19 -2.70 -34.43
CA PHE A 165 -17.46 -1.62 -33.46
C PHE A 165 -16.68 -0.35 -33.80
N CYS A 166 -17.41 0.76 -33.88
CA CYS A 166 -16.90 2.11 -34.05
C CYS A 166 -16.39 2.71 -32.73
N ALA A 167 -16.98 2.30 -31.60
CA ALA A 167 -16.71 2.79 -30.25
C ALA A 167 -16.29 1.66 -29.29
N LEU A 168 -15.98 1.98 -28.03
CA LEU A 168 -15.60 0.97 -27.01
C LEU A 168 -16.76 -0.03 -26.78
N PRO A 169 -16.56 -1.35 -27.03
CA PRO A 169 -17.58 -2.35 -26.77
C PRO A 169 -17.51 -2.87 -25.33
N PHE A 170 -18.68 -3.26 -24.81
CA PHE A 170 -18.76 -4.09 -23.61
C PHE A 170 -17.97 -5.40 -23.81
N GLY A 171 -17.25 -5.84 -22.78
CA GLY A 171 -16.36 -7.02 -22.83
C GLY A 171 -14.89 -6.71 -23.10
N LEU A 172 -14.54 -5.52 -23.61
CA LEU A 172 -13.13 -5.12 -23.78
C LEU A 172 -12.50 -4.77 -22.43
N ALA A 173 -11.44 -5.49 -22.02
CA ALA A 173 -10.83 -5.34 -20.69
C ALA A 173 -10.17 -3.96 -20.44
N LEU A 174 -10.00 -3.14 -21.49
CA LEU A 174 -9.53 -1.77 -21.38
C LEU A 174 -10.68 -0.76 -21.19
N ALA A 175 -11.91 -1.07 -21.61
CA ALA A 175 -13.02 -0.10 -21.65
C ALA A 175 -13.36 0.54 -20.29
N PRO A 176 -13.44 -0.20 -19.16
CA PRO A 176 -13.72 0.41 -17.85
C PRO A 176 -12.66 1.46 -17.46
N ARG A 177 -11.37 1.14 -17.63
CA ARG A 177 -10.25 2.07 -17.36
C ARG A 177 -10.32 3.30 -18.27
N MET A 178 -10.62 3.09 -19.55
CA MET A 178 -10.73 4.17 -20.53
C MET A 178 -11.84 5.14 -20.18
N PHE A 179 -13.01 4.59 -19.83
CA PHE A 179 -14.19 5.37 -19.52
C PHE A 179 -14.01 6.17 -18.23
N THR A 180 -13.62 5.51 -17.13
CA THR A 180 -13.29 6.18 -15.87
C THR A 180 -12.28 7.32 -16.12
N LYS A 181 -11.17 7.06 -16.82
CA LYS A 181 -10.16 8.11 -17.05
C LYS A 181 -10.58 9.24 -17.99
N CYS A 182 -11.67 9.11 -18.75
CA CYS A 182 -12.26 10.24 -19.47
C CYS A 182 -13.28 10.98 -18.60
N MET A 183 -14.10 10.27 -17.83
CA MET A 183 -15.12 10.85 -16.96
C MET A 183 -14.55 11.51 -15.70
N ASP A 184 -13.41 11.05 -15.19
CA ASP A 184 -12.66 11.71 -14.12
C ASP A 184 -12.30 13.17 -14.49
N ALA A 185 -12.15 13.48 -15.78
CA ALA A 185 -11.85 14.83 -16.28
C ALA A 185 -13.10 15.67 -16.60
N VAL A 186 -14.30 15.15 -16.31
CA VAL A 186 -15.61 15.81 -16.48
C VAL A 186 -16.24 16.19 -15.14
N LEU A 187 -15.73 15.65 -14.03
CA LEU A 187 -16.29 15.86 -12.70
C LEU A 187 -15.81 17.15 -12.01
N ASP A 188 -14.63 17.64 -12.35
CA ASP A 188 -14.01 18.77 -11.66
C ASP A 188 -14.73 20.09 -12.06
N PRO A 189 -15.44 20.81 -11.15
CA PRO A 189 -15.25 20.86 -9.68
C PRO A 189 -16.46 20.41 -8.82
N LEU A 190 -17.34 19.55 -9.34
CA LEU A 190 -18.58 19.13 -8.66
C LEU A 190 -18.38 17.97 -7.68
N VAL A 191 -19.08 18.03 -6.54
CA VAL A 191 -19.12 16.94 -5.52
C VAL A 191 -20.03 15.80 -6.02
N THR A 192 -19.51 15.02 -6.97
CA THR A 192 -20.22 13.93 -7.65
C THR A 192 -19.39 12.66 -7.66
N LEU A 193 -20.00 11.55 -7.22
CA LEU A 193 -19.36 10.24 -7.12
C LEU A 193 -19.69 9.40 -8.37
N ASN A 194 -18.74 9.25 -9.29
CA ASN A 194 -18.91 8.43 -10.49
C ASN A 194 -18.57 6.95 -10.27
N TYR A 195 -19.40 6.05 -10.80
CA TYR A 195 -19.05 4.66 -11.03
C TYR A 195 -19.45 4.27 -12.45
N LEU A 196 -18.49 4.40 -13.38
CA LEU A 196 -18.74 4.22 -14.81
C LEU A 196 -19.90 5.14 -15.26
N ASP A 197 -21.04 4.57 -15.65
CA ASP A 197 -22.25 5.25 -16.08
C ASP A 197 -23.24 5.61 -14.95
N ASP A 198 -23.10 5.03 -13.75
CA ASP A 198 -23.92 5.37 -12.57
C ASP A 198 -23.25 6.51 -11.75
N TRP A 199 -23.84 7.71 -11.70
CA TRP A 199 -23.29 8.87 -10.99
C TRP A 199 -24.22 9.31 -9.86
N LEU A 200 -23.66 9.70 -8.71
CA LEU A 200 -24.38 10.13 -7.51
C LEU A 200 -23.88 11.50 -7.04
N ILE A 201 -24.75 12.50 -7.03
CA ILE A 201 -24.50 13.80 -6.38
C ILE A 201 -24.76 13.64 -4.88
N LEU A 202 -23.91 14.27 -4.05
CA LEU A 202 -24.17 14.55 -2.64
C LEU A 202 -24.27 16.08 -2.45
N ALA A 203 -25.22 16.54 -1.65
CA ALA A 203 -25.35 17.95 -1.27
C ALA A 203 -26.09 18.10 0.06
N GLN A 204 -25.76 19.13 0.84
CA GLN A 204 -26.27 19.34 2.21
C GLN A 204 -27.66 20.03 2.27
N SER A 205 -28.34 20.16 1.13
CA SER A 205 -29.72 20.67 1.04
C SER A 205 -30.35 20.29 -0.29
N GLN A 206 -31.69 20.25 -0.32
CA GLN A 206 -32.47 19.99 -1.53
C GLN A 206 -32.15 21.00 -2.65
N ASP A 207 -32.04 22.30 -2.34
CA ASP A 207 -31.77 23.34 -3.35
C ASP A 207 -30.34 23.25 -3.91
N GLN A 208 -29.34 22.91 -3.08
CA GLN A 208 -28.00 22.62 -3.59
C GLN A 208 -28.00 21.36 -4.48
N ALA A 209 -28.76 20.32 -4.11
CA ALA A 209 -28.89 19.11 -4.93
C ALA A 209 -29.54 19.41 -6.30
N LEU A 210 -30.56 20.28 -6.35
CA LEU A 210 -31.15 20.79 -7.60
C LEU A 210 -30.14 21.59 -8.43
N SER A 211 -29.43 22.54 -7.81
CA SER A 211 -28.43 23.38 -8.47
C SER A 211 -27.25 22.57 -9.03
N HIS A 212 -26.71 21.63 -8.25
CA HIS A 212 -25.65 20.71 -8.69
C HIS A 212 -26.14 19.79 -9.82
N ARG A 213 -27.39 19.31 -9.75
CA ARG A 213 -28.01 18.52 -10.82
C ARG A 213 -28.06 19.29 -12.13
N ASP A 214 -28.62 20.50 -12.13
CA ASP A 214 -28.86 21.23 -13.36
C ASP A 214 -27.56 21.71 -14.00
N LEU A 215 -26.60 22.19 -13.19
CA LEU A 215 -25.25 22.49 -13.64
C LEU A 215 -24.57 21.25 -14.25
N LEU A 216 -24.69 20.08 -13.60
CA LEU A 216 -24.13 18.83 -14.15
C LEU A 216 -24.81 18.39 -15.44
N LEU A 217 -26.15 18.47 -15.53
CA LEU A 217 -26.89 18.09 -16.74
C LEU A 217 -26.49 18.98 -17.93
N ASP A 218 -26.36 20.29 -17.73
CA ASP A 218 -25.91 21.22 -18.78
C ASP A 218 -24.42 21.07 -19.10
N HIS A 219 -23.58 20.76 -18.12
CA HIS A 219 -22.18 20.42 -18.35
C HIS A 219 -22.04 19.17 -19.22
N LEU A 220 -22.75 18.08 -18.89
CA LEU A 220 -22.79 16.84 -19.67
C LEU A 220 -23.31 17.09 -21.10
N ARG A 221 -24.39 17.85 -21.27
CA ARG A 221 -24.92 18.28 -22.58
C ARG A 221 -23.86 19.04 -23.39
N SER A 222 -23.14 19.98 -22.78
CA SER A 222 -22.10 20.79 -23.43
C SER A 222 -20.89 19.98 -23.93
N LEU A 223 -20.68 18.80 -23.36
CA LEU A 223 -19.63 17.84 -23.71
C LEU A 223 -20.10 16.71 -24.63
N GLY A 224 -21.39 16.64 -24.95
CA GLY A 224 -21.97 15.58 -25.79
C GLY A 224 -22.20 14.26 -25.06
N LEU A 225 -22.33 14.29 -23.73
CA LEU A 225 -22.65 13.13 -22.90
C LEU A 225 -24.15 13.08 -22.63
N LEU A 226 -24.82 12.02 -23.10
CA LEU A 226 -26.26 11.86 -22.96
C LEU A 226 -26.65 11.19 -21.64
N THR A 227 -27.71 11.67 -21.01
CA THR A 227 -28.26 11.15 -19.75
C THR A 227 -29.54 10.34 -19.96
N ASN A 228 -29.65 9.17 -19.33
CA ASN A 228 -30.84 8.35 -19.34
C ASN A 228 -31.84 8.83 -18.29
N LEU A 229 -32.74 9.74 -18.70
CA LEU A 229 -33.74 10.35 -17.83
C LEU A 229 -34.71 9.34 -17.19
N GLN A 230 -34.91 8.15 -17.80
CA GLN A 230 -35.78 7.09 -17.25
C GLN A 230 -35.12 6.26 -16.15
N LYS A 231 -33.78 6.24 -16.09
CA LYS A 231 -32.99 5.55 -15.04
C LYS A 231 -32.44 6.47 -13.95
N SER A 232 -32.48 7.78 -14.19
CA SER A 232 -31.93 8.81 -13.30
C SER A 232 -32.99 9.27 -12.29
N VAL A 233 -32.68 9.30 -11.00
CA VAL A 233 -33.54 9.90 -9.97
C VAL A 233 -33.16 11.38 -9.85
N LEU A 234 -33.82 12.21 -10.65
CA LEU A 234 -33.52 13.64 -10.82
C LEU A 234 -34.19 14.56 -9.78
N LEU A 235 -35.08 14.04 -8.94
CA LEU A 235 -35.60 14.76 -7.77
C LEU A 235 -34.75 14.38 -6.55
N PRO A 236 -34.24 15.35 -5.76
CA PRO A 236 -33.45 15.04 -4.58
C PRO A 236 -34.21 14.16 -3.58
N CYS A 237 -33.54 13.15 -3.03
CA CYS A 237 -34.12 12.25 -2.04
C CYS A 237 -33.11 11.86 -0.94
N GLN A 238 -33.61 11.54 0.26
CA GLN A 238 -32.81 11.03 1.38
C GLN A 238 -32.73 9.48 1.39
N GLN A 239 -33.34 8.82 0.40
CA GLN A 239 -33.34 7.37 0.23
C GLN A 239 -33.08 6.99 -1.25
N THR A 240 -32.04 6.22 -1.54
CA THR A 240 -31.69 5.81 -2.92
C THR A 240 -30.95 4.48 -2.99
N THR A 241 -31.03 3.76 -4.11
CA THR A 241 -30.23 2.54 -4.35
C THR A 241 -29.07 2.85 -5.28
N PHE A 242 -27.84 2.72 -4.81
CA PHE A 242 -26.62 2.97 -5.59
C PHE A 242 -25.65 1.78 -5.50
N LEU A 243 -25.14 1.31 -6.65
CA LEU A 243 -24.27 0.11 -6.78
C LEU A 243 -24.82 -1.19 -6.16
N GLY A 244 -26.15 -1.28 -6.00
CA GLY A 244 -26.84 -2.39 -5.34
C GLY A 244 -26.86 -2.32 -3.81
N VAL A 245 -26.59 -1.14 -3.24
CA VAL A 245 -26.72 -0.80 -1.82
C VAL A 245 -27.85 0.21 -1.68
N ASP A 246 -28.79 -0.04 -0.77
CA ASP A 246 -29.84 0.90 -0.42
C ASP A 246 -29.29 1.83 0.68
N LEU A 247 -29.26 3.12 0.40
CA LEU A 247 -28.82 4.19 1.28
C LEU A 247 -30.06 4.89 1.84
N ASP A 248 -30.17 4.96 3.15
CA ASP A 248 -31.35 5.45 3.87
C ASP A 248 -30.90 6.38 5.00
N LEU A 249 -30.92 7.69 4.74
CA LEU A 249 -30.47 8.70 5.71
C LEU A 249 -31.47 8.91 6.84
N CYS A 250 -32.77 8.75 6.56
CA CYS A 250 -33.83 8.80 7.57
C CYS A 250 -33.61 7.78 8.70
N MET A 251 -32.98 6.63 8.41
CA MET A 251 -32.57 5.63 9.40
C MET A 251 -31.05 5.61 9.69
N MET A 252 -30.27 6.50 9.05
CA MET A 252 -28.81 6.47 8.95
C MET A 252 -28.26 5.05 8.72
N GLN A 253 -28.78 4.35 7.69
CA GLN A 253 -28.43 2.96 7.38
C GLN A 253 -28.09 2.75 5.90
N ALA A 254 -27.12 1.87 5.68
CA ALA A 254 -26.86 1.26 4.37
C ALA A 254 -27.19 -0.23 4.44
N ARG A 255 -28.10 -0.69 3.57
CA ARG A 255 -28.55 -2.08 3.48
C ARG A 255 -28.23 -2.65 2.09
N LEU A 256 -28.22 -3.97 1.94
CA LEU A 256 -28.06 -4.58 0.61
C LEU A 256 -29.40 -4.58 -0.12
N SER A 257 -29.42 -4.09 -1.36
CA SER A 257 -30.64 -4.07 -2.18
C SER A 257 -31.24 -5.48 -2.35
N PRO A 258 -32.58 -5.62 -2.44
CA PRO A 258 -33.23 -6.93 -2.54
C PRO A 258 -32.66 -7.81 -3.66
N ALA A 259 -32.40 -7.23 -4.84
CA ALA A 259 -31.78 -7.94 -5.96
C ALA A 259 -30.34 -8.43 -5.65
N ARG A 260 -29.56 -7.66 -4.88
CA ARG A 260 -28.21 -8.05 -4.44
C ARG A 260 -28.26 -9.20 -3.43
N VAL A 261 -29.21 -9.16 -2.50
CA VAL A 261 -29.46 -10.23 -1.52
C VAL A 261 -29.91 -11.51 -2.23
N GLN A 262 -30.88 -11.43 -3.14
CA GLN A 262 -31.36 -12.56 -3.96
C GLN A 262 -30.22 -13.19 -4.79
N SER A 263 -29.38 -12.38 -5.42
CA SER A 263 -28.23 -12.88 -6.20
C SER A 263 -27.23 -13.67 -5.35
N ILE A 264 -27.02 -13.27 -4.09
CA ILE A 264 -26.17 -13.98 -3.13
C ILE A 264 -26.86 -15.26 -2.65
N GLN A 265 -28.15 -15.22 -2.33
CA GLN A 265 -28.94 -16.39 -1.92
C GLN A 265 -29.02 -17.45 -3.03
N ALA A 266 -29.21 -17.04 -4.29
CA ALA A 266 -29.18 -17.93 -5.45
C ALA A 266 -27.79 -18.52 -5.74
N CYS A 267 -26.72 -17.87 -5.28
CA CYS A 267 -25.37 -18.44 -5.29
C CYS A 267 -25.14 -19.41 -4.11
N LEU A 268 -25.72 -19.14 -2.94
CA LEU A 268 -25.61 -19.96 -1.72
C LEU A 268 -26.43 -21.25 -1.80
N SER A 269 -27.62 -21.23 -2.41
CA SER A 269 -28.53 -22.39 -2.51
C SER A 269 -27.93 -23.60 -3.24
N GLN A 270 -26.90 -23.36 -4.07
CA GLN A 270 -26.13 -24.37 -4.79
C GLN A 270 -25.14 -25.13 -3.88
N PHE A 271 -24.86 -24.62 -2.67
CA PHE A 271 -23.99 -25.27 -1.69
C PHE A 271 -24.80 -26.09 -0.69
N LYS A 272 -24.75 -27.42 -0.80
CA LYS A 272 -25.26 -28.36 0.20
C LYS A 272 -24.17 -29.33 0.60
N ALA A 273 -24.11 -29.74 1.87
CA ALA A 273 -23.10 -30.69 2.34
C ALA A 273 -23.20 -32.02 1.57
N GLY A 274 -22.09 -32.51 1.03
CA GLY A 274 -22.00 -33.71 0.19
C GLY A 274 -22.18 -33.47 -1.31
N HIS A 275 -22.66 -32.30 -1.75
CA HIS A 275 -22.76 -31.99 -3.18
C HIS A 275 -21.39 -31.67 -3.79
N LEU A 276 -21.18 -32.06 -5.05
CA LEU A 276 -20.05 -31.57 -5.86
C LEU A 276 -20.38 -30.20 -6.46
N VAL A 277 -19.53 -29.21 -6.22
CA VAL A 277 -19.63 -27.85 -6.80
C VAL A 277 -18.38 -27.54 -7.62
N HIS A 278 -18.51 -26.73 -8.66
CA HIS A 278 -17.36 -26.27 -9.44
C HIS A 278 -16.55 -25.21 -8.67
N VAL A 279 -15.23 -25.25 -8.77
CA VAL A 279 -14.31 -24.30 -8.10
C VAL A 279 -14.63 -22.84 -8.45
N GLY A 280 -15.00 -22.58 -9.71
CA GLY A 280 -15.48 -21.26 -10.16
C GLY A 280 -16.67 -20.72 -9.36
N LEU A 281 -17.56 -21.59 -8.84
CA LEU A 281 -18.68 -21.19 -8.00
C LEU A 281 -18.21 -20.77 -6.59
N CYS A 282 -17.23 -21.47 -6.01
CA CYS A 282 -16.61 -21.07 -4.74
C CYS A 282 -15.91 -19.71 -4.86
N LEU A 283 -15.22 -19.48 -5.98
CA LEU A 283 -14.56 -18.20 -6.28
C LEU A 283 -15.60 -17.08 -6.53
N ARG A 284 -16.70 -17.37 -7.24
CA ARG A 284 -17.84 -16.45 -7.42
C ARG A 284 -18.44 -16.05 -6.06
N LEU A 285 -18.70 -17.03 -5.17
CA LEU A 285 -19.26 -16.77 -3.85
C LEU A 285 -18.31 -15.93 -2.97
N LEU A 286 -17.00 -16.26 -2.94
CA LEU A 286 -16.00 -15.45 -2.23
C LEU A 286 -15.91 -14.02 -2.79
N GLY A 287 -16.03 -13.85 -4.11
CA GLY A 287 -16.10 -12.52 -4.75
C GLY A 287 -17.33 -11.72 -4.32
N LEU A 288 -18.51 -12.37 -4.28
CA LEU A 288 -19.75 -11.76 -3.79
C LEU A 288 -19.64 -11.36 -2.31
N MET A 289 -19.17 -12.26 -1.44
CA MET A 289 -18.94 -12.02 -0.01
C MET A 289 -17.99 -10.83 0.22
N ALA A 290 -16.89 -10.76 -0.53
CA ALA A 290 -15.95 -9.64 -0.46
C ALA A 290 -16.58 -8.33 -0.93
N ALA A 291 -17.36 -8.35 -2.03
CA ALA A 291 -18.00 -7.16 -2.58
C ALA A 291 -19.05 -6.53 -1.62
N VAL A 292 -19.79 -7.35 -0.84
CA VAL A 292 -20.77 -6.84 0.14
C VAL A 292 -20.19 -6.63 1.54
N SER A 293 -18.94 -7.03 1.79
CA SER A 293 -18.30 -6.92 3.10
C SER A 293 -18.20 -5.50 3.72
N PRO A 294 -18.33 -4.37 2.98
CA PRO A 294 -18.49 -3.05 3.59
C PRO A 294 -19.88 -2.78 4.19
N VAL A 295 -20.91 -3.49 3.72
CA VAL A 295 -22.34 -3.28 4.08
C VAL A 295 -22.87 -4.38 5.00
N VAL A 296 -22.22 -5.54 5.02
CA VAL A 296 -22.53 -6.64 5.94
C VAL A 296 -21.72 -6.47 7.23
N GLN A 297 -22.39 -6.36 8.37
CA GLN A 297 -21.75 -6.25 9.68
C GLN A 297 -20.74 -7.40 9.89
N LEU A 298 -19.46 -7.05 10.12
CA LEU A 298 -18.34 -7.99 10.25
C LEU A 298 -18.17 -8.95 9.04
N GLY A 299 -18.61 -8.57 7.83
CA GLY A 299 -18.60 -9.44 6.64
C GLY A 299 -17.23 -10.05 6.31
N LEU A 300 -16.13 -9.29 6.44
CA LEU A 300 -14.77 -9.83 6.24
C LEU A 300 -14.38 -10.92 7.25
N LEU A 301 -14.89 -10.86 8.48
CA LEU A 301 -14.66 -11.88 9.52
C LEU A 301 -15.46 -13.13 9.19
N HIS A 302 -16.78 -12.98 8.93
CA HIS A 302 -17.66 -14.10 8.59
C HIS A 302 -17.33 -14.76 7.24
N MET A 303 -16.54 -14.12 6.37
CA MET A 303 -16.00 -14.73 5.15
C MET A 303 -14.81 -15.67 5.44
N ARG A 304 -14.02 -15.46 6.52
CA ARG A 304 -12.77 -16.20 6.76
C ARG A 304 -12.92 -17.72 6.85
N PRO A 305 -13.92 -18.29 7.56
CA PRO A 305 -14.04 -19.75 7.67
C PRO A 305 -14.23 -20.43 6.30
N PHE A 306 -15.00 -19.80 5.40
CA PHE A 306 -15.23 -20.32 4.06
C PHE A 306 -14.01 -20.10 3.15
N GLN A 307 -13.35 -18.94 3.28
CA GLN A 307 -12.08 -18.66 2.59
C GLN A 307 -10.98 -19.68 2.96
N TRP A 308 -10.87 -20.06 4.23
CA TRP A 308 -9.94 -21.08 4.69
C TRP A 308 -10.32 -22.49 4.22
N TRP A 309 -11.61 -22.86 4.24
CA TRP A 309 -12.05 -24.14 3.69
C TRP A 309 -11.77 -24.25 2.18
N ALA A 310 -12.03 -23.20 1.41
CA ALA A 310 -11.72 -23.16 -0.02
C ALA A 310 -10.21 -23.22 -0.28
N LYS A 311 -9.39 -22.52 0.52
CA LYS A 311 -7.92 -22.61 0.45
C LYS A 311 -7.42 -24.01 0.78
N SER A 312 -8.01 -24.72 1.75
CA SER A 312 -7.55 -26.05 2.17
C SER A 312 -7.82 -27.16 1.13
N GLN A 313 -8.44 -26.83 0.00
CA GLN A 313 -8.57 -27.73 -1.15
C GLN A 313 -7.37 -27.61 -2.13
N ASN A 314 -6.34 -26.80 -1.82
CA ASN A 314 -5.14 -26.57 -2.63
C ASN A 314 -5.39 -26.12 -4.09
N LEU A 315 -6.46 -25.34 -4.30
CA LEU A 315 -6.94 -24.95 -5.62
C LEU A 315 -6.21 -23.71 -6.17
N SER A 316 -5.49 -23.87 -7.28
CA SER A 316 -5.13 -22.74 -8.16
C SER A 316 -6.39 -22.17 -8.84
N PRO A 317 -6.74 -20.88 -8.62
CA PRO A 317 -7.87 -20.24 -9.30
C PRO A 317 -7.72 -20.16 -10.82
N CYS A 318 -6.47 -20.15 -11.30
CA CYS A 318 -6.13 -20.02 -12.71
C CYS A 318 -6.23 -21.34 -13.47
N CYS A 319 -5.84 -22.44 -12.82
CA CYS A 319 -5.68 -23.75 -13.48
C CYS A 319 -6.91 -24.66 -13.34
N HIS A 320 -7.70 -24.49 -12.27
CA HIS A 320 -8.76 -25.45 -11.91
C HIS A 320 -10.20 -24.89 -11.84
N PRO A 321 -10.61 -23.84 -12.60
CA PRO A 321 -11.94 -23.23 -12.41
C PRO A 321 -13.11 -24.18 -12.70
N LEU A 322 -12.92 -25.16 -13.59
CA LEU A 322 -13.90 -26.19 -13.94
C LEU A 322 -13.81 -27.46 -13.09
N CYS A 323 -12.77 -27.61 -12.25
CA CYS A 323 -12.66 -28.73 -11.32
C CYS A 323 -13.89 -28.77 -10.38
N ARG A 324 -14.28 -29.97 -9.92
CA ARG A 324 -15.37 -30.17 -8.97
C ARG A 324 -14.79 -30.56 -7.61
N ILE A 325 -15.33 -29.97 -6.54
CA ILE A 325 -15.00 -30.32 -5.16
C ILE A 325 -16.27 -30.66 -4.38
N THR A 326 -16.17 -31.62 -3.47
CA THR A 326 -17.28 -31.99 -2.58
C THR A 326 -17.38 -30.99 -1.43
N VAL A 327 -18.53 -30.36 -1.25
CA VAL A 327 -18.79 -29.43 -0.13
C VAL A 327 -18.82 -30.22 1.17
N THR A 328 -17.73 -30.21 1.93
CA THR A 328 -17.67 -30.95 3.20
C THR A 328 -18.58 -30.30 4.25
N ARG A 329 -18.95 -31.07 5.30
CA ARG A 329 -19.72 -30.53 6.44
C ARG A 329 -19.05 -29.29 7.07
N LYS A 330 -17.71 -29.19 7.04
CA LYS A 330 -16.93 -28.01 7.48
C LYS A 330 -17.13 -26.81 6.55
N GLY A 331 -17.10 -27.03 5.23
CA GLY A 331 -17.37 -25.98 4.23
C GLY A 331 -18.80 -25.45 4.28
N PHE A 332 -19.80 -26.32 4.46
CA PHE A 332 -21.19 -25.88 4.62
C PHE A 332 -21.42 -25.13 5.94
N ARG A 333 -20.90 -25.63 7.08
CA ARG A 333 -20.99 -24.92 8.38
C ARG A 333 -20.34 -23.52 8.32
N ALA A 334 -19.29 -23.34 7.53
CA ALA A 334 -18.63 -22.05 7.32
C ALA A 334 -19.51 -20.99 6.62
N LEU A 335 -20.58 -21.41 5.93
CA LEU A 335 -21.56 -20.51 5.29
C LEU A 335 -22.74 -20.15 6.22
N SER A 336 -22.82 -20.72 7.43
CA SER A 336 -24.01 -20.59 8.30
C SER A 336 -24.47 -19.16 8.68
N PRO A 337 -23.62 -18.12 8.74
CA PRO A 337 -24.11 -16.74 8.86
C PRO A 337 -24.80 -16.27 7.58
N TRP A 338 -24.19 -16.55 6.42
CA TRP A 338 -24.56 -16.05 5.10
C TRP A 338 -25.88 -16.63 4.56
N VAL A 339 -26.21 -17.85 4.97
CA VAL A 339 -27.48 -18.52 4.61
C VAL A 339 -28.70 -17.82 5.23
N ARG A 340 -28.54 -17.06 6.32
CA ARG A 340 -29.65 -16.36 6.99
C ARG A 340 -29.97 -15.04 6.26
N PRO A 341 -31.18 -14.82 5.73
CA PRO A 341 -31.53 -13.58 5.02
C PRO A 341 -31.28 -12.32 5.88
N GLN A 342 -31.65 -12.40 7.15
CA GLN A 342 -31.48 -11.36 8.17
C GLN A 342 -30.03 -10.85 8.28
N PHE A 343 -29.03 -11.72 8.09
CA PHE A 343 -27.61 -11.34 8.17
C PHE A 343 -27.17 -10.44 7.01
N LEU A 344 -27.77 -10.61 5.82
CA LEU A 344 -27.55 -9.77 4.65
C LEU A 344 -28.42 -8.50 4.67
N GLN A 345 -29.61 -8.58 5.25
CA GLN A 345 -30.60 -7.49 5.31
C GLN A 345 -30.31 -6.46 6.41
N LYS A 346 -29.63 -6.83 7.50
CA LYS A 346 -29.36 -5.95 8.66
C LYS A 346 -28.58 -4.67 8.32
N GLY A 347 -27.69 -4.73 7.32
CA GLY A 347 -26.88 -3.59 6.91
C GLY A 347 -25.86 -3.11 7.93
N VAL A 348 -25.45 -1.85 7.77
CA VAL A 348 -24.57 -1.07 8.66
C VAL A 348 -25.12 0.33 8.85
N GLN A 349 -24.70 1.01 9.93
CA GLN A 349 -24.97 2.43 10.13
C GLN A 349 -24.11 3.30 9.18
N LEU A 350 -24.68 4.40 8.69
CA LEU A 350 -24.02 5.42 7.87
C LEU A 350 -23.29 6.46 8.75
N GLY A 351 -22.42 7.25 8.12
CA GLY A 351 -21.70 8.35 8.76
C GLY A 351 -20.52 7.91 9.64
N THR A 352 -19.91 8.88 10.31
CA THR A 352 -18.71 8.65 11.12
C THR A 352 -19.08 8.07 12.49
N LEU A 353 -18.79 6.78 12.70
CA LEU A 353 -18.90 6.11 14.01
C LEU A 353 -18.07 6.86 15.07
N CYS A 354 -18.74 7.64 15.92
CA CYS A 354 -18.07 8.50 16.91
C CYS A 354 -17.48 7.72 18.12
N LEU A 355 -17.63 6.38 18.15
CA LEU A 355 -17.18 5.54 19.25
C LEU A 355 -15.75 4.99 19.02
N CYS A 356 -14.74 5.75 19.44
CA CYS A 356 -13.35 5.28 19.40
C CYS A 356 -13.09 4.22 20.50
N LYS A 357 -13.08 2.94 20.12
CA LYS A 357 -12.63 1.83 20.98
C LYS A 357 -11.28 1.30 20.52
N THR A 358 -10.22 1.69 21.22
CA THR A 358 -8.88 1.12 21.05
C THR A 358 -8.88 -0.34 21.47
N ILE A 359 -8.46 -1.22 20.55
CA ILE A 359 -8.22 -2.65 20.83
C ILE A 359 -6.77 -2.94 20.45
N THR A 360 -5.93 -3.22 21.44
CA THR A 360 -4.55 -3.65 21.23
C THR A 360 -4.56 -5.14 20.94
N THR A 361 -4.06 -5.58 19.79
CA THR A 361 -3.98 -7.00 19.42
C THR A 361 -2.53 -7.42 19.24
N ASP A 362 -2.18 -8.57 19.80
CA ASP A 362 -0.88 -9.23 19.60
C ASP A 362 -1.06 -10.59 18.91
N ALA A 363 -0.04 -11.06 18.19
CA ALA A 363 -0.08 -12.28 17.40
C ALA A 363 1.28 -12.99 17.39
N SER A 364 1.30 -14.22 17.91
CA SER A 364 2.48 -15.09 17.96
C SER A 364 2.39 -16.21 16.92
N LEU A 365 3.42 -17.04 16.84
CA LEU A 365 3.42 -18.26 16.01
C LEU A 365 2.39 -19.32 16.46
N MET A 366 1.79 -19.16 17.66
CA MET A 366 0.85 -20.11 18.25
C MET A 366 -0.59 -19.57 18.33
N GLY A 367 -0.83 -18.26 18.21
CA GLY A 367 -2.17 -17.69 18.38
C GLY A 367 -2.26 -16.18 18.23
N TRP A 368 -3.45 -15.64 18.54
CA TRP A 368 -3.76 -14.21 18.52
C TRP A 368 -4.52 -13.83 19.80
N GLY A 369 -4.20 -12.68 20.36
CA GLY A 369 -4.81 -12.14 21.59
C GLY A 369 -5.25 -10.69 21.41
N TRP A 370 -6.12 -10.22 22.29
CA TRP A 370 -6.51 -8.81 22.36
C TRP A 370 -6.62 -8.34 23.82
N SER A 371 -6.32 -7.06 24.04
CA SER A 371 -6.54 -6.37 25.32
C SER A 371 -7.81 -5.52 25.26
N GLY A 372 -8.42 -5.29 26.44
CA GLY A 372 -9.63 -4.51 26.63
C GLY A 372 -9.84 -4.22 28.13
N ARG A 373 -10.55 -3.12 28.43
CA ARG A 373 -10.62 -2.40 29.73
C ARG A 373 -11.10 -3.18 30.98
N LEU A 374 -11.29 -4.50 30.91
CA LEU A 374 -11.80 -5.35 32.00
C LEU A 374 -10.92 -6.57 32.32
N ASN A 375 -9.74 -6.71 31.72
CA ASN A 375 -8.94 -7.94 31.80
C ASN A 375 -7.80 -7.92 32.84
N SER A 376 -7.95 -7.15 33.93
CA SER A 376 -6.89 -6.84 34.91
C SER A 376 -6.19 -8.08 35.50
N GLY A 377 -6.91 -9.20 35.66
CA GLY A 377 -6.34 -10.46 36.15
C GLY A 377 -5.35 -11.13 35.18
N LYS A 378 -5.50 -10.94 33.86
CA LYS A 378 -4.51 -11.44 32.87
C LYS A 378 -3.36 -10.48 32.64
N ASP A 379 -3.54 -9.18 32.84
CA ASP A 379 -2.42 -8.22 32.84
C ASP A 379 -1.46 -8.46 34.02
N LEU A 380 -1.94 -9.06 35.11
CA LEU A 380 -1.10 -9.52 36.23
C LEU A 380 -0.32 -10.82 35.88
N LEU A 381 -1.01 -11.81 35.29
CA LEU A 381 -0.45 -13.14 35.01
C LEU A 381 0.39 -13.21 33.72
N SER A 382 0.27 -12.25 32.81
CA SER A 382 1.12 -12.14 31.61
C SER A 382 2.45 -11.39 31.85
N ARG A 383 2.76 -11.05 33.11
CA ARG A 383 3.95 -10.31 33.53
C ARG A 383 4.91 -11.10 34.43
N GLN A 384 4.87 -12.43 34.36
CA GLN A 384 5.92 -13.29 34.92
C GLN A 384 6.69 -13.98 33.79
N SER A 385 8.01 -13.98 33.93
CA SER A 385 9.02 -14.49 32.97
C SER A 385 8.78 -14.11 31.50
N LEU A 386 9.26 -12.93 31.13
CA LEU A 386 9.96 -12.79 29.84
C LEU A 386 11.27 -13.59 29.94
N GLU A 387 11.74 -14.19 28.83
CA GLU A 387 13.19 -14.39 28.68
C GLU A 387 13.77 -13.05 28.24
N GLU A 388 14.53 -12.43 29.14
CA GLU A 388 14.96 -11.04 29.01
C GLU A 388 16.26 -10.96 28.21
N GLY A 389 16.20 -10.30 27.04
CA GLY A 389 17.39 -9.85 26.35
C GLY A 389 18.00 -8.68 27.12
N GLU A 390 18.98 -8.95 27.98
CA GLU A 390 19.70 -7.92 28.75
C GLU A 390 20.29 -6.82 27.85
N TRP A 391 20.23 -5.58 28.33
CA TRP A 391 20.71 -4.40 27.60
C TRP A 391 22.18 -4.12 27.94
N ARG A 392 23.09 -4.43 27.01
CA ARG A 392 24.48 -3.98 27.06
C ARG A 392 24.70 -2.64 26.35
N LEU A 393 25.72 -1.89 26.75
CA LEU A 393 26.21 -0.75 25.97
C LEU A 393 26.67 -1.21 24.58
N HIS A 394 26.65 -0.33 23.58
CA HIS A 394 27.15 -0.73 22.27
C HIS A 394 28.68 -0.90 22.34
N PRO A 395 29.29 -2.01 21.86
CA PRO A 395 30.73 -2.25 22.02
C PRO A 395 31.62 -1.08 21.60
N GLN A 396 31.29 -0.42 20.49
CA GLN A 396 32.01 0.76 20.00
C GLN A 396 31.98 1.98 20.95
N VAL A 397 30.97 2.10 21.82
CA VAL A 397 30.93 3.12 22.87
C VAL A 397 31.88 2.74 24.00
N VAL A 398 31.98 1.44 24.32
CA VAL A 398 32.93 0.94 25.32
C VAL A 398 34.36 0.99 24.79
N ASP A 399 34.59 0.74 23.49
CA ASP A 399 35.87 0.97 22.81
C ASP A 399 36.31 2.44 22.92
N LEU A 400 35.39 3.40 22.75
CA LEU A 400 35.67 4.84 22.94
C LEU A 400 35.93 5.21 24.41
N ILE A 401 35.27 4.56 25.37
CA ILE A 401 35.56 4.70 26.80
C ILE A 401 36.97 4.16 27.10
N TRP A 402 37.32 2.99 26.56
CA TRP A 402 38.64 2.38 26.71
C TRP A 402 39.77 3.22 26.07
N GLN A 403 39.54 3.82 24.89
CA GLN A 403 40.48 4.75 24.28
C GLN A 403 40.70 6.01 25.12
N LYS A 404 39.72 6.42 25.93
CA LYS A 404 39.78 7.66 26.73
C LYS A 404 40.24 7.46 28.17
N PHE A 405 40.00 6.30 28.77
CA PHE A 405 40.24 6.02 30.19
C PHE A 405 41.10 4.77 30.44
N GLY A 406 41.61 4.12 29.38
CA GLY A 406 42.31 2.84 29.45
C GLY A 406 41.35 1.67 29.25
N ARG A 407 41.83 0.60 28.59
CA ARG A 407 41.02 -0.60 28.41
C ARG A 407 40.80 -1.29 29.75
N ALA A 408 39.55 -1.65 30.02
CA ALA A 408 39.17 -2.43 31.19
C ALA A 408 39.32 -3.93 30.93
N GLU A 409 39.69 -4.66 31.97
CA GLU A 409 39.93 -6.11 31.94
C GLU A 409 38.82 -6.89 32.65
N VAL A 410 38.09 -6.22 33.55
CA VAL A 410 36.97 -6.78 34.32
C VAL A 410 35.71 -5.96 34.11
N ASP A 411 34.61 -6.63 33.76
CA ASP A 411 33.25 -6.06 33.73
C ASP A 411 32.54 -6.37 35.06
N LEU A 412 32.28 -5.34 35.86
CA LEU A 412 31.77 -5.49 37.22
C LEU A 412 30.28 -5.87 37.27
N PHE A 413 29.51 -5.69 36.20
CA PHE A 413 28.06 -5.95 36.21
C PHE A 413 27.57 -6.44 34.84
N ALA A 414 27.85 -7.69 34.48
CA ALA A 414 27.47 -8.24 33.18
C ALA A 414 27.22 -9.76 33.20
N SER A 415 26.61 -10.30 32.15
CA SER A 415 26.51 -11.73 31.86
C SER A 415 27.42 -12.13 30.70
N SER A 416 27.52 -13.43 30.42
CA SER A 416 28.26 -13.96 29.26
C SER A 416 27.79 -13.43 27.89
N MET A 417 26.57 -12.86 27.81
CA MET A 417 26.05 -12.22 26.61
C MET A 417 26.23 -10.69 26.62
N THR A 418 26.32 -10.06 27.79
CA THR A 418 26.39 -8.60 27.93
C THR A 418 27.77 -8.03 28.25
N THR A 419 28.71 -8.86 28.71
CA THR A 419 30.07 -8.44 29.05
C THR A 419 30.81 -7.78 27.89
N HIS A 420 31.58 -6.76 28.21
CA HIS A 420 32.57 -6.16 27.32
C HIS A 420 33.99 -6.63 27.61
N CYS A 421 34.25 -7.21 28.79
CA CYS A 421 35.58 -7.58 29.24
C CYS A 421 35.78 -9.11 29.22
N PRO A 422 37.02 -9.62 29.09
CA PRO A 422 37.30 -11.06 29.08
C PRO A 422 37.05 -11.74 30.42
N LEU A 423 37.03 -10.97 31.52
CA LEU A 423 36.62 -11.39 32.85
C LEU A 423 35.43 -10.53 33.29
N TRP A 424 34.48 -11.10 34.03
CA TRP A 424 33.31 -10.38 34.53
C TRP A 424 32.76 -11.01 35.81
N PHE A 425 31.97 -10.23 36.55
CA PHE A 425 31.12 -10.72 37.64
C PHE A 425 29.66 -10.75 37.20
N SER A 426 28.92 -11.79 37.59
CA SER A 426 27.51 -11.98 37.23
C SER A 426 26.75 -12.70 38.33
N LEU A 427 25.58 -12.20 38.70
CA LEU A 427 24.66 -12.88 39.65
C LEU A 427 24.10 -14.22 39.09
N SER A 428 24.42 -14.55 37.84
CA SER A 428 24.19 -15.86 37.21
C SER A 428 25.47 -16.71 37.25
N PRO A 429 25.41 -18.02 37.56
CA PRO A 429 26.59 -18.90 37.73
C PRO A 429 27.35 -19.24 36.44
N SER A 430 27.25 -18.40 35.40
CA SER A 430 28.07 -18.43 34.18
C SER A 430 29.19 -17.36 34.18
N SER A 431 29.49 -16.81 35.36
CA SER A 431 30.58 -15.87 35.64
C SER A 431 31.94 -16.59 35.74
N PRO A 432 33.02 -16.06 35.13
CA PRO A 432 34.38 -16.58 35.27
C PRO A 432 35.14 -16.03 36.48
N LEU A 433 34.59 -15.04 37.21
CA LEU A 433 35.16 -14.55 38.47
C LEU A 433 34.35 -15.05 39.66
N ASP A 434 33.22 -14.40 39.97
CA ASP A 434 32.27 -14.87 41.00
C ASP A 434 30.87 -14.25 40.79
N LEU A 435 29.94 -14.51 41.73
CA LEU A 435 28.53 -14.14 41.70
C LEU A 435 28.23 -12.69 42.14
N ASP A 436 28.84 -12.20 43.23
CA ASP A 436 28.56 -10.87 43.79
C ASP A 436 29.79 -9.95 43.78
N THR A 437 29.71 -8.90 42.96
CA THR A 437 30.74 -7.88 42.79
C THR A 437 30.92 -6.93 43.98
N LEU A 438 29.91 -6.77 44.83
CA LEU A 438 29.97 -5.85 45.99
C LEU A 438 30.43 -6.55 47.26
N ALA A 439 30.37 -7.88 47.34
CA ALA A 439 30.91 -8.65 48.46
C ALA A 439 32.45 -8.74 48.46
N HIS A 440 33.10 -8.69 47.29
CA HIS A 440 34.52 -9.01 47.13
C HIS A 440 35.43 -7.78 46.99
N GLU A 441 36.74 -7.98 47.13
CA GLU A 441 37.76 -6.97 46.77
C GLU A 441 37.91 -6.89 45.25
N TRP A 442 38.14 -5.68 44.73
CA TRP A 442 38.27 -5.46 43.29
C TRP A 442 39.74 -5.56 42.84
N PRO A 443 40.05 -6.26 41.73
CA PRO A 443 41.40 -6.32 41.18
C PRO A 443 42.01 -4.93 40.94
N ARG A 444 43.33 -4.82 41.13
CA ARG A 444 44.10 -3.57 40.90
C ARG A 444 44.41 -3.34 39.41
N THR A 445 43.39 -3.47 38.57
CA THR A 445 43.46 -3.23 37.11
C THR A 445 42.36 -2.25 36.69
N ASN A 446 42.22 -1.96 35.40
CA ASN A 446 41.14 -1.11 34.91
C ASN A 446 39.81 -1.86 34.96
N LEU A 447 38.83 -1.30 35.68
CA LEU A 447 37.50 -1.87 35.87
C LEU A 447 36.47 -1.08 35.07
N TYR A 448 35.53 -1.79 34.46
CA TYR A 448 34.38 -1.21 33.79
C TYR A 448 33.09 -1.66 34.50
N ALA A 449 32.08 -0.80 34.54
CA ALA A 449 30.83 -1.06 35.25
C ALA A 449 29.66 -0.39 34.54
N PHE A 450 28.64 -1.18 34.18
CA PHE A 450 27.37 -0.66 33.66
C PHE A 450 26.19 -1.13 34.54
N PRO A 451 26.14 -0.74 35.82
CA PRO A 451 25.15 -1.24 36.77
C PRO A 451 23.75 -0.65 36.51
N PRO A 452 22.67 -1.33 36.95
CA PRO A 452 21.35 -0.75 37.05
C PRO A 452 21.36 0.57 37.84
N VAL A 453 20.63 1.58 37.36
CA VAL A 453 20.66 2.98 37.86
C VAL A 453 20.50 3.10 39.38
N ARG A 454 19.76 2.18 40.03
CA ARG A 454 19.55 2.16 41.50
C ARG A 454 20.82 1.84 42.31
N LEU A 455 21.81 1.18 41.73
CA LEU A 455 23.06 0.81 42.40
C LEU A 455 24.17 1.86 42.26
N LEU A 456 24.01 2.82 41.33
CA LEU A 456 24.98 3.91 41.11
C LEU A 456 25.38 4.67 42.40
N PRO A 457 24.48 5.00 43.35
CA PRO A 457 24.87 5.69 44.58
C PRO A 457 25.85 4.89 45.44
N VAL A 458 25.63 3.57 45.58
CA VAL A 458 26.47 2.68 46.40
C VAL A 458 27.84 2.49 45.74
N ILE A 459 27.86 2.30 44.42
CA ILE A 459 29.08 2.13 43.64
C ILE A 459 29.91 3.42 43.65
N LEU A 460 29.29 4.59 43.47
CA LEU A 460 29.97 5.88 43.55
C LEU A 460 30.46 6.22 44.97
N PHE A 461 29.81 5.71 46.02
CA PHE A 461 30.30 5.80 47.40
C PHE A 461 31.59 4.99 47.57
N ARG A 462 31.58 3.69 47.22
CA ARG A 462 32.78 2.83 47.35
C ARG A 462 33.95 3.31 46.47
N VAL A 463 33.68 3.72 45.23
CA VAL A 463 34.69 4.33 44.33
C VAL A 463 35.28 5.63 44.91
N ARG A 464 34.60 6.33 45.83
CA ARG A 464 35.19 7.47 46.55
C ARG A 464 36.08 7.00 47.70
N SER A 465 35.63 6.07 48.53
CA SER A 465 36.43 5.46 49.61
C SER A 465 37.76 4.91 49.07
N ASP A 466 37.68 4.02 48.08
CA ASP A 466 38.82 3.38 47.41
C ASP A 466 39.78 4.35 46.70
N ARG A 467 39.36 5.60 46.43
CA ARG A 467 40.20 6.59 45.74
C ARG A 467 40.99 7.49 46.68
N VAL A 468 40.58 7.65 47.94
CA VAL A 468 41.35 8.43 48.93
C VAL A 468 42.72 7.80 49.16
N GLU A 469 42.81 6.47 49.12
CA GLU A 469 44.06 5.70 49.25
C GLU A 469 44.97 5.73 48.00
N ARG A 470 44.53 6.29 46.86
CA ARG A 470 45.16 6.05 45.53
C ARG A 470 45.70 7.30 44.84
N SER A 471 45.94 8.39 45.57
CA SER A 471 46.32 9.69 44.96
C SER A 471 47.83 9.94 44.80
N GLU A 472 48.71 9.02 45.21
CA GLU A 472 50.13 9.33 45.47
C GLU A 472 51.12 9.10 44.30
N THR A 473 50.70 8.58 43.14
CA THR A 473 51.65 8.20 42.05
C THR A 473 51.21 8.60 40.63
N ARG A 474 52.11 9.21 39.82
CA ARG A 474 51.86 9.64 38.43
C ARG A 474 53.15 9.85 37.60
N SER A 475 53.30 9.23 36.41
CA SER A 475 54.53 9.17 35.57
C SER A 475 54.24 8.51 34.19
N ILE A 476 54.92 8.67 33.03
CA ILE A 476 55.63 9.78 32.33
C ILE A 476 55.86 9.41 30.81
N HIS A 477 55.84 10.38 29.86
CA HIS A 477 56.37 10.36 28.45
C HIS A 477 55.91 9.26 27.43
N THR A 478 55.99 9.35 26.07
CA THR A 478 56.15 10.45 25.05
C THR A 478 55.80 9.98 23.61
N GLY A 479 55.14 10.84 22.79
CA GLY A 479 55.17 10.88 21.30
C GLY A 479 54.41 9.79 20.51
N SER A 480 54.07 9.92 19.20
CA SER A 480 53.95 11.06 18.24
C SER A 480 53.65 10.49 16.81
N GLY A 481 52.97 11.11 15.84
CA GLY A 481 52.21 12.38 15.74
C GLY A 481 52.03 12.85 14.28
N HIS A 482 50.95 13.60 13.95
CA HIS A 482 50.68 14.36 12.69
C HIS A 482 50.44 13.59 11.35
N ASP A 483 49.80 14.15 10.30
CA ASP A 483 48.54 14.95 10.26
C ASP A 483 47.93 15.11 8.82
N LEU A 484 46.63 15.42 8.78
CA LEU A 484 45.81 16.16 7.78
C LEU A 484 45.87 16.01 6.21
N ALA A 485 44.65 16.12 5.63
CA ALA A 485 44.24 16.90 4.42
C ALA A 485 44.14 16.28 2.99
N SER A 486 42.90 15.92 2.61
CA SER A 486 42.15 16.25 1.36
C SER A 486 42.88 16.77 0.09
N SER A 487 42.55 16.35 -1.15
CA SER A 487 41.21 16.54 -1.76
C SER A 487 41.07 15.95 -3.20
N THR A 488 39.81 15.74 -3.63
CA THR A 488 39.21 15.71 -5.00
C THR A 488 40.03 15.32 -6.26
N GLY A 489 39.53 14.31 -7.00
CA GLY A 489 39.81 14.08 -8.43
C GLY A 489 38.90 12.99 -9.04
N ILE A 490 38.49 13.13 -10.31
CA ILE A 490 37.63 12.16 -11.03
C ILE A 490 38.42 11.54 -12.19
N MET A 491 38.34 10.21 -12.38
CA MET A 491 38.66 9.56 -13.65
C MET A 491 37.94 8.21 -13.82
N GLU A 492 37.97 7.65 -15.03
CA GLU A 492 37.03 6.63 -15.51
C GLU A 492 37.50 5.16 -15.45
N VAL A 493 36.50 4.27 -15.33
CA VAL A 493 36.40 2.89 -15.85
C VAL A 493 37.63 1.97 -15.76
N MET A 494 37.52 0.97 -14.88
CA MET A 494 37.96 -0.41 -15.13
C MET A 494 36.89 -1.40 -14.64
N GLY A 495 36.80 -2.58 -15.25
CA GLY A 495 35.81 -3.61 -14.90
C GLY A 495 36.32 -4.54 -13.80
N VAL A 496 35.79 -4.43 -12.57
CA VAL A 496 36.35 -5.13 -11.40
C VAL A 496 35.61 -6.45 -11.08
N ALA A 497 36.42 -7.48 -10.82
CA ALA A 497 36.10 -8.79 -10.26
C ALA A 497 37.40 -9.62 -10.14
N PRO A 498 37.52 -10.60 -9.23
CA PRO A 498 37.08 -10.63 -7.83
C PRO A 498 37.70 -9.49 -6.98
N GLU A 499 37.11 -9.20 -5.82
CA GLU A 499 37.61 -8.15 -4.92
C GLU A 499 38.74 -8.67 -4.02
N GLN A 500 38.47 -9.46 -2.98
CA GLN A 500 39.51 -9.69 -1.96
C GLN A 500 40.68 -10.57 -2.45
N SER A 501 40.41 -11.65 -3.17
CA SER A 501 41.46 -12.57 -3.63
C SER A 501 42.32 -12.00 -4.76
N THR A 502 41.75 -11.15 -5.63
CA THR A 502 42.43 -10.70 -6.87
C THR A 502 42.98 -9.28 -6.77
N LEU A 503 42.50 -8.43 -5.85
CA LEU A 503 43.25 -7.22 -5.49
C LEU A 503 44.67 -7.58 -4.99
N MET A 504 44.79 -8.64 -4.18
CA MET A 504 46.08 -9.22 -3.74
C MET A 504 46.92 -9.74 -4.93
N CYS A 505 46.32 -10.44 -5.90
CA CYS A 505 47.02 -10.90 -7.10
C CYS A 505 47.34 -9.79 -8.12
N SER A 506 46.75 -8.61 -8.00
CA SER A 506 46.98 -7.45 -8.88
C SER A 506 48.12 -6.52 -8.41
N GLY A 507 48.86 -6.91 -7.36
CA GLY A 507 49.99 -6.15 -6.83
C GLY A 507 49.62 -4.93 -5.99
N LEU A 508 48.35 -4.77 -5.62
CA LEU A 508 47.88 -3.69 -4.76
C LEU A 508 48.13 -4.01 -3.28
N SER A 509 48.45 -2.99 -2.47
CA SER A 509 48.74 -3.20 -1.04
C SER A 509 47.53 -3.71 -0.26
N ALA A 510 47.78 -4.38 0.86
CA ALA A 510 46.71 -4.84 1.76
C ALA A 510 45.87 -3.67 2.31
N GLU A 511 46.46 -2.48 2.46
CA GLU A 511 45.75 -1.27 2.92
C GLU A 511 44.83 -0.70 1.84
N ILE A 512 45.28 -0.63 0.59
CA ILE A 512 44.44 -0.24 -0.56
C ILE A 512 43.29 -1.25 -0.73
N THR A 513 43.60 -2.55 -0.64
CA THR A 513 42.61 -3.64 -0.69
C THR A 513 41.56 -3.50 0.41
N ASN A 514 41.98 -3.29 1.66
CA ASN A 514 41.07 -3.05 2.78
C ASN A 514 40.25 -1.76 2.61
N THR A 515 40.83 -0.70 2.05
CA THR A 515 40.13 0.57 1.79
C THR A 515 39.03 0.41 0.75
N ILE A 516 39.30 -0.29 -0.35
CA ILE A 516 38.31 -0.62 -1.39
C ILE A 516 37.17 -1.45 -0.79
N ILE A 517 37.48 -2.49 -0.01
CA ILE A 517 36.48 -3.33 0.66
C ILE A 517 35.66 -2.52 1.70
N ASN A 518 36.28 -1.58 2.41
CA ASN A 518 35.63 -0.71 3.38
C ASN A 518 34.63 0.28 2.76
N SER A 519 34.63 0.49 1.43
CA SER A 519 33.60 1.29 0.72
C SER A 519 32.16 0.82 0.95
N ARG A 520 31.97 -0.43 1.41
CA ARG A 520 30.65 -0.98 1.75
C ARG A 520 30.45 -1.06 3.27
N ALA A 521 29.27 -0.63 3.71
CA ALA A 521 28.86 -0.73 5.11
C ALA A 521 29.04 -2.16 5.68
N PRO A 522 29.44 -2.34 6.95
CA PRO A 522 29.73 -3.66 7.53
C PRO A 522 28.60 -4.68 7.35
N SER A 523 27.34 -4.26 7.51
CA SER A 523 26.16 -5.09 7.29
C SER A 523 26.03 -5.62 5.85
N THR A 524 26.47 -4.84 4.87
CA THR A 524 26.50 -5.24 3.45
C THR A 524 27.63 -6.22 3.18
N ARG A 525 28.81 -6.02 3.79
CA ARG A 525 29.94 -6.97 3.73
C ARG A 525 29.58 -8.32 4.33
N CYS A 526 29.04 -8.36 5.56
CA CYS A 526 28.58 -9.60 6.19
C CYS A 526 27.50 -10.32 5.36
N LEU A 527 26.55 -9.57 4.79
CA LEU A 527 25.52 -10.13 3.91
C LEU A 527 26.11 -10.71 2.62
N TYR A 528 27.05 -10.03 1.97
CA TYR A 528 27.67 -10.51 0.73
C TYR A 528 28.55 -11.73 1.01
N ALA A 529 29.38 -11.70 2.05
CA ALA A 529 30.20 -12.84 2.48
C ALA A 529 29.35 -14.07 2.82
N PHE A 530 28.18 -13.91 3.46
CA PHE A 530 27.24 -15.02 3.70
C PHE A 530 26.65 -15.58 2.39
N LYS A 531 26.26 -14.70 1.45
CA LYS A 531 25.69 -15.12 0.16
C LYS A 531 26.74 -15.77 -0.76
N TRP A 532 27.98 -15.30 -0.71
CA TRP A 532 29.14 -15.93 -1.34
C TRP A 532 29.46 -17.30 -0.74
N LYS A 533 29.52 -17.43 0.59
CA LYS A 533 29.76 -18.74 1.26
C LYS A 533 28.74 -19.81 0.85
N LEU A 534 27.47 -19.45 0.67
CA LEU A 534 26.43 -20.36 0.16
C LEU A 534 26.66 -20.79 -1.29
N PHE A 535 27.04 -19.86 -2.17
CA PHE A 535 27.39 -20.16 -3.56
C PHE A 535 28.66 -21.02 -3.65
N ALA A 536 29.72 -20.64 -2.95
CA ALA A 536 30.97 -21.39 -2.88
C ALA A 536 30.83 -22.77 -2.23
N SER A 537 29.83 -23.00 -1.38
CA SER A 537 29.46 -24.34 -0.90
C SER A 537 28.77 -25.16 -2.00
N TRP A 538 27.84 -24.56 -2.75
CA TRP A 538 27.11 -25.21 -3.84
C TRP A 538 28.02 -25.60 -5.03
N CYS A 539 29.04 -24.78 -5.33
CA CYS A 539 30.07 -25.08 -6.33
C CYS A 539 30.97 -26.24 -5.90
N ARG A 540 31.47 -26.24 -4.66
CA ARG A 540 32.29 -27.34 -4.11
C ARG A 540 31.54 -28.67 -4.06
N GLN A 541 30.23 -28.66 -3.80
CA GLN A 541 29.36 -29.84 -3.91
C GLN A 541 29.20 -30.40 -5.35
N ARG A 542 29.75 -29.71 -6.37
CA ARG A 542 29.70 -30.07 -7.80
C ARG A 542 31.09 -30.16 -8.43
N SER A 543 32.16 -30.14 -7.62
CA SER A 543 33.55 -30.07 -8.08
C SER A 543 33.84 -28.86 -9.00
N LEU A 544 33.14 -27.75 -8.79
CA LEU A 544 33.32 -26.49 -9.52
C LEU A 544 34.11 -25.48 -8.68
N ASP A 545 35.04 -24.76 -9.31
CA ASP A 545 35.69 -23.58 -8.72
C ASP A 545 34.70 -22.41 -8.67
N PRO A 546 34.37 -21.84 -7.50
CA PRO A 546 33.42 -20.74 -7.38
C PRO A 546 33.92 -19.40 -7.96
N PHE A 547 35.23 -19.20 -8.12
CA PHE A 547 35.80 -17.97 -8.67
C PHE A 547 35.75 -17.94 -10.21
N TYR A 548 35.82 -19.11 -10.85
CA TYR A 548 36.01 -19.25 -12.31
C TYR A 548 34.96 -20.10 -13.04
N CYS A 549 33.86 -20.52 -12.38
CA CYS A 549 32.86 -21.37 -13.02
C CYS A 549 32.19 -20.70 -14.24
N PRO A 550 31.73 -21.48 -15.24
CA PRO A 550 31.03 -20.91 -16.39
C PRO A 550 29.69 -20.30 -15.98
N ILE A 551 29.24 -19.29 -16.71
CA ILE A 551 27.99 -18.56 -16.39
C ILE A 551 26.74 -19.46 -16.33
N GLY A 552 26.77 -20.62 -17.00
CA GLY A 552 25.74 -21.66 -16.86
C GLY A 552 25.58 -22.13 -15.41
N SER A 553 26.68 -22.44 -14.71
CA SER A 553 26.66 -22.88 -13.30
C SER A 553 26.15 -21.78 -12.36
N VAL A 554 26.45 -20.51 -12.65
CA VAL A 554 25.86 -19.37 -11.91
C VAL A 554 24.35 -19.31 -12.12
N LEU A 555 23.86 -19.52 -13.34
CA LEU A 555 22.43 -19.52 -13.67
C LEU A 555 21.72 -20.74 -13.05
N GLU A 556 22.34 -21.92 -13.02
CA GLU A 556 21.84 -23.12 -12.32
C GLU A 556 21.72 -22.89 -10.82
N PHE A 557 22.72 -22.26 -10.18
CA PHE A 557 22.63 -21.88 -8.77
C PHE A 557 21.45 -20.93 -8.53
N LEU A 558 21.33 -19.85 -9.31
CA LEU A 558 20.24 -18.90 -9.19
C LEU A 558 18.87 -19.54 -9.45
N GLN A 559 18.79 -20.49 -10.40
CA GLN A 559 17.59 -21.28 -10.67
C GLN A 559 17.25 -22.23 -9.52
N SER A 560 18.23 -22.87 -8.87
CA SER A 560 17.98 -23.72 -7.69
C SER A 560 17.33 -22.92 -6.56
N ARG A 561 17.89 -21.74 -6.24
CA ARG A 561 17.33 -20.83 -5.23
C ARG A 561 15.95 -20.31 -5.66
N PHE A 562 15.73 -20.03 -6.94
CA PHE A 562 14.41 -19.64 -7.44
C PHE A 562 13.39 -20.78 -7.27
N SER A 563 13.75 -22.03 -7.57
CA SER A 563 12.89 -23.19 -7.35
C SER A 563 12.53 -23.39 -5.87
N GLU A 564 13.49 -23.18 -4.96
CA GLU A 564 13.29 -23.15 -3.48
C GLU A 564 12.36 -22.02 -2.97
N GLY A 565 11.87 -21.14 -3.84
CA GLY A 565 10.93 -20.08 -3.47
C GLY A 565 11.57 -18.70 -3.25
N VAL A 566 12.89 -18.55 -3.38
CA VAL A 566 13.59 -17.28 -3.17
C VAL A 566 13.07 -16.19 -4.13
N THR A 567 12.95 -14.95 -3.61
CA THR A 567 12.35 -13.83 -4.37
C THR A 567 13.34 -13.21 -5.36
N PRO A 568 12.87 -12.59 -6.47
CA PRO A 568 13.74 -11.84 -7.39
C PRO A 568 14.47 -10.66 -6.75
N ALA A 569 13.99 -10.12 -5.63
CA ALA A 569 14.72 -9.10 -4.86
C ALA A 569 15.92 -9.73 -4.13
N THR A 570 15.73 -10.88 -3.49
CA THR A 570 16.80 -11.65 -2.82
C THR A 570 17.81 -12.23 -3.83
N LEU A 571 17.37 -12.67 -5.01
CA LEU A 571 18.26 -13.10 -6.09
C LEU A 571 19.16 -11.97 -6.59
N LYS A 572 18.70 -10.71 -6.60
CA LYS A 572 19.56 -9.54 -6.91
C LYS A 572 20.73 -9.42 -5.93
N VAL A 573 20.54 -9.80 -4.65
CA VAL A 573 21.61 -9.79 -3.63
C VAL A 573 22.61 -10.93 -3.87
N TYR A 574 22.13 -12.13 -4.26
CA TYR A 574 23.04 -13.21 -4.70
C TYR A 574 23.86 -12.81 -5.93
N VAL A 575 23.22 -12.23 -6.96
CA VAL A 575 23.92 -11.73 -8.15
C VAL A 575 24.96 -10.67 -7.77
N ALA A 576 24.64 -9.73 -6.88
CA ALA A 576 25.57 -8.69 -6.45
C ALA A 576 26.77 -9.25 -5.64
N ALA A 577 26.53 -10.20 -4.74
CA ALA A 577 27.60 -10.87 -3.99
C ALA A 577 28.51 -11.71 -4.89
N ILE A 578 27.94 -12.49 -5.83
CA ILE A 578 28.72 -13.24 -6.82
C ILE A 578 29.48 -12.28 -7.74
N SER A 579 28.91 -11.14 -8.12
CA SER A 579 29.59 -10.14 -8.97
C SER A 579 30.79 -9.45 -8.31
N ALA A 580 30.90 -9.50 -6.97
CA ALA A 580 32.05 -8.96 -6.26
C ALA A 580 33.22 -9.96 -6.19
N GLU A 581 32.94 -11.26 -6.20
CA GLU A 581 33.93 -12.30 -5.87
C GLU A 581 34.18 -13.31 -7.02
N HIS A 582 33.39 -13.28 -8.09
CA HIS A 582 33.54 -14.17 -9.26
C HIS A 582 34.19 -13.42 -10.43
N ALA A 583 35.19 -14.03 -11.09
CA ALA A 583 35.93 -13.46 -12.21
C ALA A 583 35.04 -13.00 -13.39
N LEU A 584 35.58 -12.11 -14.22
CA LEU A 584 34.92 -11.62 -15.43
C LEU A 584 34.65 -12.78 -16.41
N VAL A 585 33.40 -12.94 -16.83
CA VAL A 585 33.02 -13.95 -17.83
C VAL A 585 32.76 -13.24 -19.15
N GLY A 586 33.59 -13.50 -20.16
CA GLY A 586 33.52 -12.77 -21.44
C GLY A 586 33.80 -11.28 -21.31
N GLY A 587 34.72 -10.89 -20.42
CA GLY A 587 35.09 -9.49 -20.18
C GLY A 587 34.09 -8.67 -19.34
N VAL A 588 32.97 -9.28 -18.90
CA VAL A 588 31.96 -8.60 -18.05
C VAL A 588 31.76 -9.31 -16.72
N SER A 589 31.49 -8.53 -15.66
CA SER A 589 31.14 -9.09 -14.36
C SER A 589 29.74 -9.74 -14.40
N VAL A 590 29.53 -10.74 -13.55
CA VAL A 590 28.32 -11.59 -13.54
C VAL A 590 27.01 -10.78 -13.58
N GLY A 591 26.90 -9.70 -12.81
CA GLY A 591 25.72 -8.84 -12.74
C GLY A 591 25.51 -7.91 -13.94
N ARG A 592 26.50 -7.80 -14.85
CA ARG A 592 26.39 -7.14 -16.16
C ARG A 592 26.20 -8.14 -17.31
N HIS A 593 26.40 -9.44 -17.08
CA HIS A 593 26.33 -10.45 -18.14
C HIS A 593 24.91 -10.54 -18.76
N PRO A 594 24.76 -10.59 -20.11
CA PRO A 594 23.45 -10.58 -20.76
C PRO A 594 22.51 -11.69 -20.29
N LEU A 595 23.00 -12.94 -20.18
CA LEU A 595 22.18 -14.07 -19.72
C LEU A 595 21.67 -13.90 -18.27
N VAL A 596 22.46 -13.30 -17.37
CA VAL A 596 22.04 -13.02 -15.99
C VAL A 596 21.00 -11.89 -15.97
N SER A 597 21.14 -10.88 -16.84
CA SER A 597 20.13 -9.84 -17.02
C SER A 597 18.80 -10.44 -17.53
N CYS A 598 18.84 -11.32 -18.53
CA CYS A 598 17.68 -12.06 -19.03
C CYS A 598 17.04 -12.96 -17.96
N PHE A 599 17.84 -13.68 -17.17
CA PHE A 599 17.34 -14.50 -16.06
C PHE A 599 16.70 -13.66 -14.94
N MET A 600 17.32 -12.53 -14.57
CA MET A 600 16.77 -11.59 -13.59
C MET A 600 15.53 -10.86 -14.10
N GLN A 601 15.35 -10.75 -15.42
CA GLN A 601 14.11 -10.28 -16.03
C GLN A 601 13.04 -11.40 -16.04
N GLY A 602 13.40 -12.63 -16.43
CA GLY A 602 12.51 -13.79 -16.46
C GLY A 602 11.95 -14.15 -15.08
N SER A 603 12.79 -14.21 -14.06
CA SER A 603 12.36 -14.46 -12.67
C SER A 603 11.41 -13.37 -12.13
N ARG A 604 11.54 -12.11 -12.57
CA ARG A 604 10.57 -11.04 -12.27
C ARG A 604 9.25 -11.20 -13.03
N TRP A 605 9.27 -11.68 -14.28
CA TRP A 605 8.04 -12.00 -15.01
C TRP A 605 7.29 -13.19 -14.39
N LEU A 606 8.02 -14.21 -13.94
CA LEU A 606 7.48 -15.41 -13.30
C LEU A 606 7.00 -15.17 -11.85
N ARG A 607 7.61 -14.22 -11.12
CA ARG A 607 7.18 -13.78 -9.77
C ARG A 607 7.19 -12.24 -9.65
N PRO A 608 6.17 -11.53 -10.16
CA PRO A 608 6.14 -10.07 -10.17
C PRO A 608 5.97 -9.47 -8.77
N PHE A 609 6.90 -8.58 -8.42
CA PHE A 609 6.96 -7.87 -7.14
C PHE A 609 5.77 -6.90 -6.99
N ASN A 610 4.82 -7.23 -6.12
CA ASN A 610 3.61 -6.44 -5.88
C ASN A 610 3.68 -5.72 -4.52
N LEU A 611 4.07 -4.44 -4.55
CA LEU A 611 3.93 -3.52 -3.42
C LEU A 611 2.96 -2.40 -3.84
N PRO A 612 1.72 -2.34 -3.31
CA PRO A 612 0.81 -1.23 -3.61
C PRO A 612 1.26 0.02 -2.88
N ALA A 613 1.37 1.16 -3.58
CA ALA A 613 1.56 2.45 -2.96
C ALA A 613 0.38 2.75 -2.03
N ARG A 614 0.67 3.01 -0.74
CA ARG A 614 -0.35 3.09 0.32
C ARG A 614 -0.84 4.51 0.67
N VAL A 615 -0.32 5.54 0.01
CA VAL A 615 -0.62 6.95 0.31
C VAL A 615 -1.32 7.61 -0.90
N PRO A 616 -2.43 8.34 -0.71
CA PRO A 616 -3.03 9.17 -1.76
C PRO A 616 -2.23 10.48 -1.95
N SER A 617 -2.31 11.06 -3.14
CA SER A 617 -1.99 12.47 -3.36
C SER A 617 -3.05 13.36 -2.69
N TRP A 618 -2.62 14.46 -2.08
CA TRP A 618 -3.46 15.49 -1.47
C TRP A 618 -2.84 16.86 -1.76
N ASP A 619 -3.65 17.91 -1.79
CA ASP A 619 -3.18 19.28 -2.00
C ASP A 619 -3.16 20.06 -0.68
N LEU A 620 -2.10 20.83 -0.44
CA LEU A 620 -1.93 21.61 0.77
C LEU A 620 -2.85 22.84 0.82
N SER A 621 -3.12 23.45 -0.33
CA SER A 621 -3.92 24.67 -0.46
C SER A 621 -5.37 24.40 -0.05
N ILE A 622 -5.96 23.34 -0.60
CA ILE A 622 -7.32 22.87 -0.30
C ILE A 622 -7.47 22.55 1.20
N VAL A 623 -6.48 21.87 1.79
CA VAL A 623 -6.49 21.55 3.23
C VAL A 623 -6.36 22.82 4.10
N LEU A 624 -5.53 23.79 3.71
CA LEU A 624 -5.41 25.07 4.44
C LEU A 624 -6.62 26.00 4.25
N GLU A 625 -7.44 25.77 3.23
CA GLU A 625 -8.71 26.47 3.01
C GLU A 625 -9.83 25.86 3.87
N ASP A 626 -10.02 24.55 3.85
CA ASP A 626 -10.96 23.84 4.73
C ASP A 626 -10.70 24.11 6.22
N LEU A 627 -9.42 24.11 6.64
CA LEU A 627 -9.03 24.45 8.02
C LEU A 627 -9.37 25.90 8.44
N LYS A 628 -9.64 26.82 7.50
CA LYS A 628 -10.14 28.18 7.78
C LYS A 628 -11.67 28.27 7.85
N GLY A 629 -12.36 27.26 7.32
CA GLY A 629 -13.81 27.18 7.17
C GLY A 629 -14.58 26.91 8.47
N HIS A 630 -15.90 26.76 8.30
CA HIS A 630 -16.87 26.60 9.39
C HIS A 630 -16.65 25.33 10.21
N SER A 631 -16.15 24.25 9.60
CA SER A 631 -15.79 22.97 10.26
C SER A 631 -14.84 23.13 11.45
N PHE A 632 -14.12 24.26 11.54
CA PHE A 632 -13.14 24.55 12.57
C PHE A 632 -13.21 25.99 13.12
N LYS A 633 -14.41 26.60 13.14
CA LYS A 633 -14.72 27.91 13.75
C LYS A 633 -16.20 27.98 14.23
N PRO A 634 -16.54 28.79 15.25
CA PRO A 634 -15.65 29.51 16.16
C PRO A 634 -14.89 28.53 17.07
N LEU A 635 -13.74 28.94 17.59
CA LEU A 635 -12.88 28.03 18.37
C LEU A 635 -13.54 27.59 19.68
N GLU A 636 -14.41 28.42 20.26
CA GLU A 636 -15.17 28.10 21.49
C GLU A 636 -16.15 26.92 21.35
N SER A 637 -16.64 26.60 20.14
CA SER A 637 -17.65 25.56 19.90
C SER A 637 -17.14 24.33 19.15
N VAL A 638 -15.86 24.28 18.78
CA VAL A 638 -15.26 23.16 18.05
C VAL A 638 -14.85 22.06 19.02
N SER A 639 -15.31 20.83 18.79
CA SER A 639 -14.96 19.69 19.65
C SER A 639 -13.44 19.52 19.82
N GLU A 640 -12.99 19.19 21.04
CA GLU A 640 -11.57 19.02 21.38
C GLU A 640 -10.82 18.09 20.41
N LYS A 641 -11.50 17.07 19.89
CA LYS A 641 -10.97 16.13 18.89
C LYS A 641 -10.65 16.83 17.56
N LEU A 642 -11.54 17.67 17.04
CA LEU A 642 -11.31 18.43 15.80
C LEU A 642 -10.26 19.52 16.03
N LEU A 643 -10.27 20.19 17.18
CA LEU A 643 -9.27 21.18 17.56
C LEU A 643 -7.86 20.53 17.66
N THR A 644 -7.76 19.36 18.29
CA THR A 644 -6.52 18.57 18.38
C THR A 644 -6.03 18.13 17.01
N LEU A 645 -6.91 17.63 16.14
CA LEU A 645 -6.54 17.23 14.77
C LEU A 645 -6.05 18.41 13.93
N LYS A 646 -6.73 19.56 14.01
CA LYS A 646 -6.30 20.82 13.39
C LYS A 646 -4.95 21.29 13.92
N MET A 647 -4.74 21.25 15.24
CA MET A 647 -3.47 21.61 15.88
C MET A 647 -2.33 20.69 15.42
N VAL A 648 -2.49 19.37 15.52
CA VAL A 648 -1.46 18.39 15.13
C VAL A 648 -1.12 18.50 13.64
N LEU A 649 -2.13 18.71 12.78
CA LEU A 649 -1.92 18.92 11.35
C LEU A 649 -1.14 20.22 11.09
N LEU A 650 -1.55 21.36 11.65
CA LEU A 650 -0.84 22.63 11.48
C LEU A 650 0.58 22.61 12.06
N VAL A 651 0.82 21.89 13.16
CA VAL A 651 2.16 21.66 13.74
C VAL A 651 3.03 20.78 12.83
N ALA A 652 2.48 19.72 12.23
CA ALA A 652 3.20 18.90 11.27
C ALA A 652 3.57 19.68 10.00
N LEU A 653 2.66 20.53 9.51
CA LEU A 653 2.84 21.34 8.30
C LEU A 653 3.83 22.50 8.51
N SER A 654 3.76 23.21 9.64
CA SER A 654 4.65 24.33 9.95
C SER A 654 6.07 23.91 10.34
N SER A 655 6.22 22.73 10.97
CA SER A 655 7.54 22.25 11.40
C SER A 655 8.29 21.46 10.33
N LEU A 656 7.60 20.83 9.37
CA LEU A 656 8.15 19.93 8.33
C LEU A 656 9.01 18.78 8.88
N LYS A 657 8.89 18.43 10.17
CA LYS A 657 9.69 17.39 10.83
C LYS A 657 9.13 15.98 10.60
N ARG A 658 9.92 14.94 10.88
CA ARG A 658 9.48 13.55 10.73
C ARG A 658 8.55 13.16 11.89
N VAL A 659 7.78 12.09 11.69
CA VAL A 659 6.82 11.57 12.69
C VAL A 659 7.47 11.32 14.05
N ALA A 660 8.71 10.84 14.09
CA ALA A 660 9.43 10.59 15.34
C ALA A 660 9.80 11.89 16.08
N ASP A 661 10.16 12.96 15.36
CA ASP A 661 10.45 14.27 15.96
C ASP A 661 9.17 14.92 16.53
N LEU A 662 8.03 14.71 15.85
CA LEU A 662 6.71 15.17 16.30
C LEU A 662 6.23 14.40 17.54
N GLN A 663 6.46 13.07 17.58
CA GLN A 663 6.20 12.22 18.75
C GLN A 663 7.11 12.53 19.94
N ALA A 664 8.20 13.28 19.72
CA ALA A 664 9.09 13.73 20.77
C ALA A 664 8.68 15.06 21.41
N LEU A 665 7.72 15.81 20.86
CA LEU A 665 7.22 17.04 21.48
C LEU A 665 6.48 16.72 22.80
N SER A 666 6.57 17.61 23.78
CA SER A 666 5.97 17.43 25.11
C SER A 666 5.46 18.73 25.70
N ILE A 667 4.38 18.64 26.48
CA ILE A 667 3.79 19.74 27.25
C ILE A 667 4.45 19.94 28.62
N SER A 668 5.54 19.23 28.92
CA SER A 668 6.34 19.46 30.13
C SER A 668 6.87 20.90 30.17
N PRO A 669 6.96 21.56 31.33
CA PRO A 669 7.56 22.90 31.45
C PRO A 669 9.02 23.02 30.96
N SER A 670 9.75 21.91 30.80
CA SER A 670 11.07 21.92 30.15
C SER A 670 11.02 21.98 28.61
N CYS A 671 9.89 21.58 28.04
CA CYS A 671 9.67 21.34 26.62
C CYS A 671 8.71 22.34 25.96
N MET A 672 7.93 23.09 26.75
CA MET A 672 6.96 24.07 26.29
C MET A 672 6.99 25.35 27.14
N ASP A 673 7.32 26.47 26.51
CA ASP A 673 7.28 27.82 27.12
C ASP A 673 6.34 28.74 26.35
N PHE A 674 5.63 29.62 27.04
CA PHE A 674 4.89 30.72 26.42
C PHE A 674 5.65 32.04 26.56
N ALA A 675 5.65 32.86 25.51
CA ALA A 675 6.16 34.23 25.57
C ALA A 675 5.24 35.13 26.44
N PRO A 676 5.76 36.19 27.08
CA PRO A 676 4.96 37.16 27.82
C PRO A 676 3.79 37.70 26.98
N GLY A 677 2.59 37.76 27.56
CA GLY A 677 1.37 38.14 26.83
C GLY A 677 0.79 37.04 25.92
N LEU A 678 1.25 35.79 26.03
CA LEU A 678 0.80 34.62 25.25
C LEU A 678 0.96 34.76 23.72
N VAL A 679 1.74 35.73 23.25
CA VAL A 679 1.88 36.07 21.81
C VAL A 679 2.60 35.00 20.98
N LYS A 680 3.39 34.12 21.61
CA LYS A 680 4.10 32.99 20.97
C LYS A 680 4.22 31.82 21.94
N VAL A 681 4.32 30.60 21.41
CA VAL A 681 4.70 29.40 22.17
C VAL A 681 5.93 28.74 21.54
N PHE A 682 6.83 28.26 22.39
CA PHE A 682 8.08 27.61 22.06
C PHE A 682 7.98 26.13 22.40
N LEU A 683 8.12 25.25 21.40
CA LEU A 683 8.02 23.81 21.55
C LEU A 683 9.37 23.14 21.24
N ARG A 684 9.79 22.24 22.14
CA ARG A 684 11.05 21.49 22.07
C ARG A 684 10.75 19.98 22.14
N PRO A 685 11.55 19.13 21.47
CA PRO A 685 11.57 17.69 21.75
C PRO A 685 11.99 17.43 23.20
N ARG A 686 11.53 16.32 23.79
CA ARG A 686 12.00 15.87 25.11
C ARG A 686 13.53 15.69 25.11
N PRO A 687 14.25 16.04 26.19
CA PRO A 687 15.72 15.97 26.22
C PRO A 687 16.33 14.58 25.98
N ASP A 688 15.57 13.50 26.18
CA ASP A 688 15.99 12.12 25.89
C ASP A 688 15.83 11.72 24.41
N TYR A 689 15.26 12.59 23.56
CA TYR A 689 15.06 12.31 22.15
C TYR A 689 16.24 12.73 21.27
N VAL A 690 16.86 11.75 20.60
CA VAL A 690 17.89 11.99 19.57
C VAL A 690 17.25 11.92 18.18
N PRO A 691 17.31 12.99 17.35
CA PRO A 691 16.73 12.98 16.01
C PRO A 691 17.55 12.14 15.03
N ASN A 692 16.86 11.48 14.09
CA ASN A 692 17.47 10.64 13.04
C ASN A 692 18.23 11.43 11.95
N VAL A 693 18.46 12.73 12.15
CA VAL A 693 19.30 13.61 11.33
C VAL A 693 20.01 14.55 12.30
N THR A 694 21.33 14.41 12.41
CA THR A 694 22.18 15.17 13.34
C THR A 694 22.95 16.32 12.69
N SER A 695 22.84 16.48 11.36
CA SER A 695 23.45 17.58 10.63
C SER A 695 22.77 18.92 10.95
N ASN A 696 23.55 19.88 11.44
CA ASN A 696 23.12 21.28 11.54
C ASN A 696 22.69 21.81 10.15
N PRO A 697 21.61 22.59 10.01
CA PRO A 697 20.89 23.36 11.05
C PRO A 697 19.74 22.62 11.76
N PHE A 698 19.48 21.34 11.46
CA PHE A 698 18.25 20.66 11.91
C PHE A 698 18.33 20.07 13.33
N HIS A 699 19.47 20.20 14.00
CA HIS A 699 19.72 19.66 15.33
C HIS A 699 19.14 20.61 16.40
N PHE A 700 18.31 20.08 17.33
CA PHE A 700 17.65 20.84 18.41
C PHE A 700 16.83 22.10 18.02
N GLN A 701 16.48 22.28 16.74
CA GLN A 701 15.74 23.46 16.28
C GLN A 701 14.39 23.60 17.01
N GLN A 702 14.27 24.61 17.87
CA GLN A 702 13.06 24.97 18.60
C GLN A 702 11.94 25.35 17.63
N LEU A 703 10.77 24.75 17.77
CA LEU A 703 9.60 25.12 16.98
C LEU A 703 8.94 26.33 17.64
N VAL A 704 8.87 27.45 16.91
CA VAL A 704 8.18 28.66 17.34
C VAL A 704 6.82 28.70 16.64
N LEU A 705 5.73 28.86 17.41
CA LEU A 705 4.39 29.10 16.87
C LEU A 705 3.90 30.45 17.39
N GLU A 706 3.38 31.29 16.50
CA GLU A 706 2.91 32.64 16.84
C GLU A 706 1.39 32.65 16.99
N ALA A 707 0.89 33.49 17.90
CA ALA A 707 -0.55 33.64 18.13
C ALA A 707 -1.18 34.37 16.94
N PHE A 708 -2.26 33.80 16.37
CA PHE A 708 -2.95 34.35 15.20
C PHE A 708 -3.66 35.69 15.43
N SER A 709 -3.79 36.10 16.70
CA SER A 709 -4.04 37.48 17.11
C SER A 709 -3.27 37.70 18.41
N PRO A 710 -2.41 38.74 18.53
CA PRO A 710 -1.97 39.18 19.85
C PRO A 710 -3.20 39.67 20.62
N ALA A 711 -3.27 39.37 21.92
CA ALA A 711 -4.19 40.08 22.80
C ALA A 711 -3.73 41.53 22.92
N ASN A 712 -4.66 42.48 22.86
CA ASN A 712 -4.34 43.88 23.15
C ASN A 712 -3.78 43.99 24.57
N ALA A 713 -2.74 44.80 24.75
CA ALA A 713 -2.03 44.91 26.03
C ALA A 713 -2.83 45.74 27.05
N GLY A 714 -3.89 45.16 27.63
CA GLY A 714 -4.69 45.79 28.68
C GLY A 714 -5.80 44.86 29.20
N SER A 715 -5.71 44.51 30.49
CA SER A 715 -6.61 43.59 31.25
C SER A 715 -6.61 42.12 30.74
N ASP A 716 -6.59 41.07 31.57
CA ASP A 716 -6.71 40.96 33.03
C ASP A 716 -5.84 39.85 33.65
N ARG A 717 -5.68 39.88 34.97
CA ARG A 717 -4.98 38.83 35.74
C ARG A 717 -5.90 37.62 35.98
N LEU A 718 -5.73 36.53 35.22
CA LEU A 718 -6.27 35.22 35.58
C LEU A 718 -5.19 34.33 36.24
N SER A 719 -5.25 34.24 37.57
CA SER A 719 -4.36 33.41 38.37
C SER A 719 -4.75 31.92 38.30
N LEU A 720 -3.88 31.09 37.73
CA LEU A 720 -3.99 29.63 37.83
C LEU A 720 -3.68 29.18 39.26
N SER A 721 -4.72 29.07 40.10
CA SER A 721 -4.60 28.59 41.47
C SER A 721 -4.26 27.09 41.51
N SER A 722 -3.19 26.74 42.23
CA SER A 722 -2.86 25.35 42.55
C SER A 722 -3.97 24.67 43.38
N LYS A 723 -4.44 23.52 42.93
CA LYS A 723 -5.03 22.49 43.80
C LYS A 723 -4.48 21.12 43.41
N GLY A 724 -3.81 20.47 44.35
CA GLY A 724 -3.57 19.03 44.33
C GLY A 724 -4.50 18.34 45.31
N SER A 725 -5.05 17.20 44.91
CA SER A 725 -5.74 16.18 45.73
C SER A 725 -5.75 14.90 44.91
#